data_AF-U6SKW3-F1
#
_entry.id   AF-U6SKW3-F1
#
_cell.length_a   1.000
_cell.length_b   1.000
_cell.length_c   1.000
_cell.angle_alpha   90.00
_cell.angle_beta   90.00
_cell.angle_gamma   90.00
#
_symmetry.space_group_name_H-M   'P 1'
#
loop_
_entity.id
_entity.type
_entity.pdbx_description
1 polymer ?
#
loop_
_entity_poly.entity_id
_entity_poly.type
_entity_poly.pdbx_seq_one_letter_code
_entity_poly.pdbx_strand_id
1 'polypeptide(L)'
;MDFRYLRYVVPEQKYYLPPNETGKKDELLTLDTPSGWGLERNDHWTTYFCKETKLPLQGWKIHISSTIKHAKETLQIISTFMFEHKIAFKHVSDLRELVMKNSKYGERTGSGKFITIYPTNENQFVTLLDTLNDLIGHLPNGPYILSDKRWKNGNVFFRYGAFAEMYTTVSGEKVLAIQDDTGALIPDTRGTSYAVPPFITEPTEIKEMTLEQDMAYETSYSELSNYDITSALHFSNGGGVYLGTDIRSEKKVVIKEGRPGAGLDGAGRDAVARLKHEAKMLENLQAISSVVNLRTIFQEWEHTFVVQDYIEGTTLNSWLAVNYPFSEEQDAKRFSENAINLLKQIIAAIKDIHSKGIGMGDLQPNNVMVTPENKIILIDFEAASDITDKKHPGLATPGFVGHPDSTREQADWFALLRIARQAFIPIGPVQDLAESILQKHDDFILDVFGKEAYELIKDIESECLLREAKPVPSILSSPSQTLSLENIPEIIEKLRNGIIHDLGNDSRLLPGDIRQYELTGGLYNAYTGGTGVLLALSHTGDVPSIALRWAKEYLNEETLSELDDGLLSGRAGIAGVLYQIGFREKANKIFNEITIDRNSRDITLYSGLAGVGLSLLSASNLTEDKHLYSKSVQAAEKLVELLKEDIQIMKDDWDTITKGLIHGWSGVSLFFSTLYHFNGENKWLEYALLALQKDLDQCEFEEGAQFYQVKDDARYVPYLAGGSGGVGLAMIQYKNVSGSIELWQKELHGIGVAANSKTFFGPGLFRGLTGLISAADAVDRNLKLPSEKGYLERTFSTINLYLLEQEDRYYIPGDYNYRLSGDLFSGAAGVLLALNDINRSMFSWLPLAEYETIGLHKERKSSSSLLINS
;
A
#
# COMPACT_ATOMS: atom_id res chain seq x y z
N MET A 1 5.05 6.40 2.45
CA MET A 1 4.96 6.25 0.98
C MET A 1 4.92 4.77 0.66
N ASP A 2 4.02 4.36 -0.24
CA ASP A 2 3.97 2.99 -0.74
C ASP A 2 4.38 2.96 -2.22
N PHE A 3 5.48 2.28 -2.50
CA PHE A 3 6.06 2.20 -3.84
C PHE A 3 5.22 1.37 -4.81
N ARG A 4 4.29 0.53 -4.32
CA ARG A 4 3.37 -0.24 -5.19
C ARG A 4 2.54 0.71 -6.05
N TYR A 5 2.05 1.81 -5.46
CA TYR A 5 1.25 2.80 -6.17
C TYR A 5 2.00 3.47 -7.31
N LEU A 6 3.32 3.66 -7.19
CA LEU A 6 4.11 4.33 -8.22
C LEU A 6 4.17 3.57 -9.54
N ARG A 7 3.98 2.25 -9.52
CA ARG A 7 3.84 1.43 -10.75
C ARG A 7 2.59 1.80 -11.55
N TYR A 8 1.58 2.37 -10.89
CA TYR A 8 0.27 2.71 -11.43
C TYR A 8 0.10 4.21 -11.70
N VAL A 9 1.12 5.03 -11.41
CA VAL A 9 1.15 6.47 -11.71
C VAL A 9 1.65 6.66 -13.15
N VAL A 10 0.75 6.51 -14.11
CA VAL A 10 1.06 6.71 -15.54
C VAL A 10 1.06 8.21 -15.87
N PRO A 11 2.05 8.72 -16.63
CA PRO A 11 2.05 10.12 -17.08
C PRO A 11 0.78 10.49 -17.84
N GLU A 12 0.29 11.73 -17.66
CA GLU A 12 -0.90 12.31 -18.32
C GLU A 12 -2.25 11.61 -18.03
N GLN A 13 -2.24 10.50 -17.29
CA GLN A 13 -3.45 9.80 -16.89
C GLN A 13 -3.97 10.34 -15.56
N LYS A 14 -5.29 10.49 -15.44
CA LYS A 14 -5.94 10.98 -14.20
C LYS A 14 -6.19 9.88 -13.16
N TYR A 15 -6.34 8.62 -13.57
CA TYR A 15 -6.56 7.47 -12.69
C TYR A 15 -5.29 6.63 -12.49
N TYR A 16 -5.29 5.79 -11.45
CA TYR A 16 -4.32 4.69 -11.35
C TYR A 16 -4.58 3.67 -12.47
N LEU A 17 -3.54 3.33 -13.22
CA LEU A 17 -3.64 2.40 -14.37
C LEU A 17 -2.42 1.48 -14.44
N PRO A 18 -2.59 0.21 -14.85
CA PRO A 18 -1.46 -0.71 -14.97
C PRO A 18 -0.50 -0.27 -16.08
N PRO A 19 0.82 -0.49 -15.90
CA PRO A 19 1.84 0.07 -16.77
C PRO A 19 1.81 -0.43 -18.23
N ASN A 20 1.22 -1.60 -18.49
CA ASN A 20 1.20 -2.26 -19.80
C ASN A 20 0.12 -1.73 -20.77
N GLU A 21 -0.83 -0.93 -20.29
CA GLU A 21 -1.88 -0.33 -21.14
C GLU A 21 -1.32 0.71 -22.12
N THR A 22 -0.04 1.09 -22.01
CA THR A 22 0.62 2.11 -22.85
C THR A 22 1.42 1.57 -24.04
N GLY A 23 1.41 0.25 -24.28
CA GLY A 23 1.69 -0.29 -25.62
C GLY A 23 3.15 -0.24 -26.14
N LYS A 24 4.19 -0.37 -25.31
CA LYS A 24 5.56 -0.64 -25.82
C LYS A 24 5.89 -2.13 -25.76
N LYS A 25 5.70 -2.82 -26.90
CA LYS A 25 6.09 -4.23 -27.12
C LYS A 25 7.61 -4.46 -27.26
N ASP A 26 8.43 -3.41 -27.23
CA ASP A 26 9.86 -3.45 -27.62
C ASP A 26 10.84 -3.95 -26.52
N GLU A 27 10.35 -4.30 -25.33
CA GLU A 27 11.20 -4.70 -24.18
C GLU A 27 11.20 -6.19 -23.86
N LEU A 28 10.44 -6.99 -24.63
CA LEU A 28 10.32 -8.42 -24.39
C LEU A 28 11.64 -9.16 -24.66
N LEU A 29 11.99 -10.09 -23.78
CA LEU A 29 13.10 -11.01 -23.98
C LEU A 29 12.55 -12.28 -24.65
N THR A 30 12.55 -12.30 -25.98
CA THR A 30 12.01 -13.43 -26.76
C THR A 30 13.12 -14.32 -27.30
N LEU A 31 12.88 -15.62 -27.31
CA LEU A 31 13.75 -16.64 -27.90
C LEU A 31 13.01 -17.41 -28.98
N ASP A 32 13.74 -17.86 -30.00
CA ASP A 32 13.21 -18.78 -30.99
C ASP A 32 13.14 -20.19 -30.39
N THR A 33 11.93 -20.61 -30.01
CA THR A 33 11.69 -21.92 -29.38
C THR A 33 11.84 -23.07 -30.38
N PRO A 34 12.79 -24.01 -30.18
CA PRO A 34 12.95 -25.15 -31.09
C PRO A 34 11.75 -26.11 -31.04
N SER A 35 11.56 -26.89 -32.11
CA SER A 35 10.54 -27.95 -32.16
C SER A 35 10.75 -28.96 -31.02
N GLY A 36 9.66 -29.33 -30.32
CA GLY A 36 9.68 -30.27 -29.19
C GLY A 36 9.71 -29.63 -27.80
N TRP A 37 9.80 -28.30 -27.72
CA TRP A 37 9.75 -27.55 -26.46
C TRP A 37 8.36 -26.97 -26.19
N GLY A 38 7.97 -26.95 -24.92
CA GLY A 38 6.83 -26.20 -24.40
C GLY A 38 7.26 -24.83 -23.90
N LEU A 39 6.33 -23.88 -23.99
CA LEU A 39 6.50 -22.48 -23.58
C LEU A 39 5.33 -22.08 -22.68
N GLU A 40 5.62 -21.58 -21.49
CA GLU A 40 4.66 -20.96 -20.59
C GLU A 40 5.15 -19.57 -20.21
N ARG A 41 4.26 -18.58 -20.20
CA ARG A 41 4.62 -17.20 -19.92
C ARG A 41 3.58 -16.51 -19.03
N ASN A 42 4.07 -15.78 -18.04
CA ASN A 42 3.30 -14.82 -17.26
C ASN A 42 4.02 -13.45 -17.23
N ASP A 43 3.51 -12.52 -16.42
CA ASP A 43 4.03 -11.16 -16.33
C ASP A 43 5.49 -11.08 -15.83
N HIS A 44 5.98 -12.10 -15.13
CA HIS A 44 7.31 -12.08 -14.53
C HIS A 44 8.31 -13.04 -15.21
N TRP A 45 7.86 -14.21 -15.65
CA TRP A 45 8.70 -15.32 -16.11
C TRP A 45 8.23 -15.89 -17.44
N THR A 46 9.21 -16.25 -18.28
CA THR A 46 9.02 -17.12 -19.44
C THR A 46 9.76 -18.44 -19.19
N THR A 47 9.02 -19.54 -19.25
CA THR A 47 9.48 -20.89 -18.90
C THR A 47 9.52 -21.80 -20.12
N TYR A 48 10.60 -22.56 -20.26
CA TYR A 48 10.85 -23.51 -21.35
C TYR A 48 11.11 -24.90 -20.79
N PHE A 49 10.38 -25.90 -21.28
CA PHE A 49 10.55 -27.29 -20.89
C PHE A 49 10.51 -28.22 -22.10
N CYS A 50 11.33 -29.26 -22.10
CA CYS A 50 11.29 -30.30 -23.11
C CYS A 50 10.26 -31.36 -22.71
N LYS A 51 9.31 -31.69 -23.60
CA LYS A 51 8.25 -32.69 -23.31
C LYS A 51 8.79 -34.09 -22.98
N GLU A 52 10.02 -34.39 -23.41
CA GLU A 52 10.68 -35.67 -23.20
C GLU A 52 11.43 -35.74 -21.85
N THR A 53 11.62 -34.61 -21.17
CA THR A 53 12.42 -34.54 -19.92
C THR A 53 11.50 -34.57 -18.71
N LYS A 54 11.66 -35.58 -17.85
CA LYS A 54 10.96 -35.67 -16.56
C LYS A 54 11.80 -34.99 -15.47
N LEU A 55 11.31 -33.87 -14.95
CA LEU A 55 11.94 -33.15 -13.84
C LEU A 55 11.54 -33.73 -12.48
N PRO A 56 12.43 -33.72 -11.48
CA PRO A 56 12.05 -33.98 -10.09
C PRO A 56 11.20 -32.83 -9.55
N LEU A 57 10.44 -33.07 -8.46
CA LEU A 57 9.64 -32.03 -7.80
C LEU A 57 10.52 -30.97 -7.10
N GLN A 58 11.76 -31.33 -6.77
CA GLN A 58 12.74 -30.49 -6.09
C GLN A 58 14.17 -30.95 -6.41
N GLY A 59 15.14 -30.07 -6.18
CA GLY A 59 16.56 -30.39 -6.37
C GLY A 59 17.45 -29.16 -6.29
N TRP A 60 18.72 -29.34 -6.67
CA TRP A 60 19.64 -28.24 -6.92
C TRP A 60 19.23 -27.48 -8.18
N LYS A 61 18.97 -26.18 -8.06
CA LYS A 61 18.70 -25.29 -9.19
C LYS A 61 19.82 -24.26 -9.31
N ILE A 62 20.10 -23.89 -10.56
CA ILE A 62 21.15 -22.92 -10.89
C ILE A 62 20.47 -21.61 -11.26
N HIS A 63 20.95 -20.50 -10.72
CA HIS A 63 20.53 -19.15 -11.08
C HIS A 63 21.69 -18.42 -11.75
N ILE A 64 21.40 -17.75 -12.86
CA ILE A 64 22.37 -16.91 -13.56
C ILE A 64 22.07 -15.45 -13.27
N SER A 65 23.10 -14.72 -12.88
CA SER A 65 23.08 -13.26 -12.76
C SER A 65 23.62 -12.61 -14.03
N SER A 66 23.15 -11.40 -14.33
CA SER A 66 23.65 -10.60 -15.44
C SER A 66 23.43 -9.12 -15.18
N THR A 67 24.28 -8.29 -15.80
CA THR A 67 24.03 -6.85 -15.86
C THR A 67 22.91 -6.54 -16.86
N ILE A 68 22.16 -5.47 -16.64
CA ILE A 68 21.07 -5.06 -17.57
C ILE A 68 21.58 -4.92 -19.01
N LYS A 69 22.79 -4.36 -19.18
CA LYS A 69 23.43 -4.15 -20.49
C LYS A 69 23.71 -5.46 -21.24
N HIS A 70 24.07 -6.53 -20.53
CA HIS A 70 24.46 -7.81 -21.14
C HIS A 70 23.36 -8.89 -21.01
N ALA A 71 22.18 -8.56 -20.48
CA ALA A 71 21.11 -9.52 -20.25
C ALA A 71 20.70 -10.28 -21.53
N LYS A 72 20.57 -9.59 -22.67
CA LYS A 72 20.23 -10.23 -23.96
C LYS A 72 21.30 -11.22 -24.42
N GLU A 73 22.57 -10.84 -24.31
CA GLU A 73 23.71 -11.68 -24.67
C GLU A 73 23.83 -12.90 -23.75
N THR A 74 23.73 -12.69 -22.43
CA THR A 74 23.69 -13.79 -21.45
C THR A 74 22.55 -14.76 -21.76
N LEU A 75 21.35 -14.25 -22.03
CA LEU A 75 20.20 -15.09 -22.35
C LEU A 75 20.43 -15.91 -23.61
N GLN A 76 20.97 -15.32 -24.67
CA GLN A 76 21.22 -16.00 -25.93
C GLN A 76 22.27 -17.13 -25.78
N ILE A 77 23.37 -16.87 -25.07
CA ILE A 77 24.41 -17.88 -24.82
C ILE A 77 23.84 -19.05 -24.03
N ILE A 78 23.17 -18.75 -22.91
CA ILE A 78 22.60 -19.78 -22.02
C ILE A 78 21.49 -20.55 -22.73
N SER A 79 20.53 -19.88 -23.38
CA SER A 79 19.41 -20.55 -24.03
C SER A 79 19.85 -21.47 -25.16
N THR A 80 20.84 -21.07 -25.95
CA THR A 80 21.40 -21.91 -27.04
C THR A 80 21.90 -23.23 -26.46
N PHE A 81 22.72 -23.17 -25.42
CA PHE A 81 23.25 -24.35 -24.75
C PHE A 81 22.12 -25.17 -24.07
N MET A 82 21.16 -24.53 -23.40
CA MET A 82 20.02 -25.22 -22.79
C MET A 82 19.17 -25.98 -23.82
N PHE A 83 18.94 -25.37 -24.98
CA PHE A 83 18.19 -25.98 -26.08
C PHE A 83 18.93 -27.18 -26.69
N GLU A 84 20.22 -27.05 -26.96
CA GLU A 84 21.06 -28.14 -27.49
C GLU A 84 21.11 -29.35 -26.54
N HIS A 85 21.14 -29.10 -25.23
CA HIS A 85 21.28 -30.13 -24.21
C HIS A 85 19.94 -30.58 -23.57
N LYS A 86 18.79 -30.09 -24.05
CA LYS A 86 17.44 -30.45 -23.55
C LYS A 86 17.22 -30.19 -22.06
N ILE A 87 17.76 -29.09 -21.54
CA ILE A 87 17.69 -28.72 -20.11
C ILE A 87 16.60 -27.67 -19.89
N ALA A 88 15.65 -27.93 -18.99
CA ALA A 88 14.58 -26.99 -18.70
C ALA A 88 15.10 -25.74 -17.97
N PHE A 89 14.55 -24.57 -18.33
CA PHE A 89 14.95 -23.29 -17.74
C PHE A 89 13.83 -22.26 -17.86
N LYS A 90 13.92 -21.19 -17.07
CA LYS A 90 13.08 -20.00 -17.21
C LYS A 90 13.92 -18.73 -17.09
N HIS A 91 13.42 -17.62 -17.62
CA HIS A 91 14.05 -16.31 -17.48
C HIS A 91 13.02 -15.21 -17.22
N VAL A 92 13.48 -14.07 -16.73
CA VAL A 92 12.65 -12.87 -16.57
C VAL A 92 12.06 -12.44 -17.92
N SER A 93 10.75 -12.17 -17.99
CA SER A 93 10.01 -12.01 -19.26
C SER A 93 10.42 -10.80 -20.11
N ASP A 94 10.87 -9.71 -19.49
CA ASP A 94 11.27 -8.49 -20.17
C ASP A 94 12.33 -7.70 -19.40
N LEU A 95 12.95 -6.73 -20.08
CA LEU A 95 14.05 -5.95 -19.51
C LEU A 95 13.59 -5.03 -18.37
N ARG A 96 12.35 -4.52 -18.43
CA ARG A 96 11.78 -3.63 -17.41
C ARG A 96 11.59 -4.37 -16.09
N GLU A 97 11.05 -5.57 -16.12
CA GLU A 97 10.95 -6.44 -14.95
C GLU A 97 12.33 -6.76 -14.36
N LEU A 98 13.35 -6.99 -15.20
CA LEU A 98 14.71 -7.22 -14.71
C LEU A 98 15.30 -5.97 -14.04
N VAL A 99 15.04 -4.77 -14.57
CA VAL A 99 15.41 -3.49 -13.92
C VAL A 99 14.67 -3.31 -12.61
N MET A 100 13.36 -3.57 -12.56
CA MET A 100 12.55 -3.45 -11.35
C MET A 100 13.04 -4.41 -10.25
N LYS A 101 13.34 -5.68 -10.58
CA LYS A 101 13.93 -6.66 -9.65
C LYS A 101 15.28 -6.19 -9.06
N ASN A 102 16.09 -5.49 -9.85
CA ASN A 102 17.39 -4.99 -9.44
C ASN A 102 17.36 -3.53 -8.93
N SER A 103 16.20 -2.87 -8.90
CA SER A 103 16.05 -1.49 -8.43
C SER A 103 16.34 -1.34 -6.94
N LYS A 104 16.52 -0.11 -6.43
CA LYS A 104 16.72 0.19 -4.99
C LYS A 104 15.68 -0.49 -4.09
N TYR A 105 14.43 -0.53 -4.53
CA TYR A 105 13.29 -1.07 -3.78
C TYR A 105 12.84 -2.47 -4.25
N GLY A 106 13.62 -3.11 -5.11
CA GLY A 106 13.35 -4.49 -5.54
C GLY A 106 13.44 -5.49 -4.38
N GLU A 107 12.76 -6.63 -4.52
CA GLU A 107 12.81 -7.70 -3.50
C GLU A 107 14.25 -8.26 -3.38
N ARG A 108 14.82 -8.19 -2.17
CA ARG A 108 16.21 -8.60 -1.92
C ARG A 108 16.49 -10.07 -2.25
N THR A 109 15.51 -10.95 -2.03
CA THR A 109 15.61 -12.40 -2.29
C THR A 109 15.58 -12.72 -3.79
N GLY A 110 14.94 -11.86 -4.59
CA GLY A 110 14.80 -12.00 -6.04
C GLY A 110 15.91 -11.29 -6.84
N SER A 111 16.59 -10.32 -6.25
CA SER A 111 17.62 -9.52 -6.94
C SER A 111 18.74 -10.39 -7.51
N GLY A 112 19.17 -10.05 -8.73
CA GLY A 112 20.19 -10.77 -9.48
C GLY A 112 19.71 -12.06 -10.18
N LYS A 113 18.54 -12.62 -9.82
CA LYS A 113 18.03 -13.84 -10.49
C LYS A 113 17.45 -13.51 -11.86
N PHE A 114 18.26 -13.68 -12.90
CA PHE A 114 17.83 -13.47 -14.27
C PHE A 114 17.33 -14.75 -14.95
N ILE A 115 18.13 -15.81 -14.93
CA ILE A 115 17.78 -17.12 -15.52
C ILE A 115 17.79 -18.15 -14.39
N THR A 116 16.82 -19.07 -14.37
CA THR A 116 16.80 -20.24 -13.49
C THR A 116 16.83 -21.50 -14.34
N ILE A 117 17.75 -22.40 -14.05
CA ILE A 117 18.00 -23.65 -14.77
C ILE A 117 17.67 -24.82 -13.83
N TYR A 118 17.05 -25.86 -14.39
CA TYR A 118 16.54 -27.02 -13.66
C TYR A 118 17.25 -28.32 -14.07
N PRO A 119 18.38 -28.66 -13.42
CA PRO A 119 19.04 -29.96 -13.59
C PRO A 119 18.14 -31.13 -13.17
N THR A 120 18.25 -32.24 -13.89
CA THR A 120 17.48 -33.47 -13.62
C THR A 120 18.03 -34.31 -12.47
N ASN A 121 19.32 -34.15 -12.14
CA ASN A 121 20.01 -34.86 -11.07
C ASN A 121 21.30 -34.12 -10.65
N GLU A 122 21.92 -34.58 -9.56
CA GLU A 122 23.13 -33.96 -8.99
C GLU A 122 24.34 -33.98 -9.93
N ASN A 123 24.56 -35.06 -10.69
CA ASN A 123 25.68 -35.13 -11.64
C ASN A 123 25.55 -34.08 -12.76
N GLN A 124 24.34 -33.90 -13.29
CA GLN A 124 24.07 -32.85 -14.27
C GLN A 124 24.23 -31.46 -13.64
N PHE A 125 23.78 -31.28 -12.39
CA PHE A 125 23.96 -30.04 -11.65
C PHE A 125 25.45 -29.66 -11.52
N VAL A 126 26.30 -30.55 -11.01
CA VAL A 126 27.74 -30.29 -10.84
C VAL A 126 28.42 -29.99 -12.18
N THR A 127 28.13 -30.78 -13.22
CA THR A 127 28.70 -30.58 -14.57
C THR A 127 28.34 -29.20 -15.14
N LEU A 128 27.12 -28.74 -14.90
CA LEU A 128 26.64 -27.46 -15.39
C LEU A 128 27.32 -26.27 -14.70
N LEU A 129 27.74 -26.38 -13.44
CA LEU A 129 28.36 -25.27 -12.72
C LEU A 129 29.61 -24.75 -13.45
N ASP A 130 30.53 -25.64 -13.81
CA ASP A 130 31.74 -25.27 -14.56
C ASP A 130 31.44 -24.91 -16.01
N THR A 131 30.60 -25.70 -16.68
CA THR A 131 30.26 -25.45 -18.09
C THR A 131 29.64 -24.06 -18.27
N LEU A 132 28.67 -23.70 -17.43
CA LEU A 132 28.02 -22.40 -17.51
C LEU A 132 28.99 -21.29 -17.12
N ASN A 133 29.83 -21.50 -16.10
CA ASN A 133 30.83 -20.52 -15.69
C ASN A 133 31.83 -20.22 -16.81
N ASP A 134 32.26 -21.22 -17.57
CA ASP A 134 33.16 -21.03 -18.71
C ASP A 134 32.47 -20.33 -19.88
N LEU A 135 31.20 -20.66 -20.15
CA LEU A 135 30.41 -20.05 -21.22
C LEU A 135 30.21 -18.54 -21.04
N ILE A 136 29.93 -18.10 -19.81
CA ILE A 136 29.60 -16.68 -19.52
C ILE A 136 30.66 -15.94 -18.72
N GLY A 137 31.79 -16.58 -18.39
CA GLY A 137 32.83 -16.01 -17.52
C GLY A 137 33.56 -14.80 -18.10
N HIS A 138 33.44 -14.56 -19.41
CA HIS A 138 33.95 -13.36 -20.08
C HIS A 138 33.02 -12.14 -19.93
N LEU A 139 31.77 -12.35 -19.52
CA LEU A 139 30.81 -11.27 -19.30
C LEU A 139 31.01 -10.65 -17.91
N PRO A 140 30.74 -9.34 -17.75
CA PRO A 140 30.82 -8.69 -16.44
C PRO A 140 29.90 -9.35 -15.40
N ASN A 141 30.35 -9.39 -14.15
CA ASN A 141 29.53 -9.90 -13.06
C ASN A 141 28.28 -9.03 -12.86
N GLY A 142 27.13 -9.70 -12.79
CA GLY A 142 25.87 -9.11 -12.36
C GLY A 142 25.76 -9.01 -10.83
N PRO A 143 24.60 -8.58 -10.33
CA PRO A 143 24.35 -8.49 -8.89
C PRO A 143 24.56 -9.82 -8.17
N TYR A 144 25.17 -9.80 -6.98
CA TYR A 144 25.26 -11.00 -6.12
C TYR A 144 23.86 -11.45 -5.68
N ILE A 145 23.57 -12.76 -5.78
CA ILE A 145 22.28 -13.33 -5.35
C ILE A 145 22.37 -13.77 -3.90
N LEU A 146 21.77 -13.00 -2.97
CA LEU A 146 21.94 -13.20 -1.52
C LEU A 146 21.48 -14.57 -1.01
N SER A 147 20.41 -15.12 -1.59
CA SER A 147 19.84 -16.40 -1.16
C SER A 147 20.57 -17.63 -1.68
N ASP A 148 21.62 -17.43 -2.49
CA ASP A 148 22.27 -18.48 -3.25
C ASP A 148 23.79 -18.44 -3.02
N LYS A 149 24.45 -19.58 -3.23
CA LYS A 149 25.91 -19.66 -3.18
C LYS A 149 26.48 -19.39 -4.56
N ARG A 150 27.47 -18.51 -4.67
CA ARG A 150 28.17 -18.25 -5.92
C ARG A 150 29.11 -19.41 -6.23
N TRP A 151 29.07 -19.89 -7.47
CA TRP A 151 30.08 -20.80 -7.99
C TRP A 151 31.32 -19.99 -8.39
N LYS A 152 32.44 -20.24 -7.71
CA LYS A 152 33.71 -19.53 -7.87
C LYS A 152 33.47 -18.02 -7.76
N ASN A 153 33.91 -17.25 -8.76
CA ASN A 153 33.82 -15.79 -8.79
C ASN A 153 32.96 -15.26 -9.95
N GLY A 154 32.13 -16.11 -10.57
CA GLY A 154 31.38 -15.80 -11.77
C GLY A 154 29.90 -15.45 -11.56
N ASN A 155 29.15 -15.51 -12.65
CA ASN A 155 27.72 -15.21 -12.74
C ASN A 155 26.80 -16.40 -12.43
N VAL A 156 27.35 -17.52 -11.97
CA VAL A 156 26.64 -18.76 -11.71
C VAL A 156 26.41 -18.91 -10.20
N PHE A 157 25.16 -19.09 -9.81
CA PHE A 157 24.74 -19.26 -8.42
C PHE A 157 23.85 -20.50 -8.29
N PHE A 158 23.74 -21.06 -7.09
CA PHE A 158 22.88 -22.21 -6.87
C PHE A 158 22.28 -22.28 -5.46
N ARG A 159 21.16 -22.99 -5.37
CA ARG A 159 20.55 -23.42 -4.10
C ARG A 159 19.69 -24.65 -4.30
N TYR A 160 19.44 -25.38 -3.22
CA TYR A 160 18.44 -26.44 -3.21
C TYR A 160 17.03 -25.85 -3.03
N GLY A 161 16.03 -26.40 -3.71
CA GLY A 161 14.63 -26.03 -3.46
C GLY A 161 13.64 -26.67 -4.42
N ALA A 162 12.38 -26.28 -4.28
CA ALA A 162 11.30 -26.80 -5.11
C ALA A 162 11.43 -26.37 -6.59
N PHE A 163 11.09 -27.29 -7.50
CA PHE A 163 10.95 -27.08 -8.94
C PHE A 163 9.48 -26.86 -9.31
N ALA A 164 8.58 -27.62 -8.68
CA ALA A 164 7.13 -27.43 -8.74
C ALA A 164 6.61 -26.77 -7.46
N GLU A 165 5.53 -26.00 -7.56
CA GLU A 165 4.90 -25.42 -6.37
C GLU A 165 4.30 -26.51 -5.49
N MET A 166 4.80 -26.62 -4.27
CA MET A 166 4.25 -27.43 -3.20
C MET A 166 3.97 -26.50 -2.03
N TYR A 167 2.92 -26.79 -1.27
CA TYR A 167 2.49 -25.93 -0.17
C TYR A 167 2.32 -26.73 1.12
N THR A 168 2.72 -26.13 2.23
CA THR A 168 2.44 -26.61 3.59
C THR A 168 1.87 -25.47 4.41
N THR A 169 1.32 -25.75 5.58
CA THR A 169 0.74 -24.73 6.46
C THR A 169 1.62 -24.55 7.68
N VAL A 170 2.10 -23.34 7.92
CA VAL A 170 2.89 -22.97 9.11
C VAL A 170 2.14 -21.87 9.84
N SER A 171 1.81 -22.09 11.12
CA SER A 171 1.07 -21.12 11.93
C SER A 171 -0.24 -20.62 11.28
N GLY A 172 -0.89 -21.46 10.47
CA GLY A 172 -2.11 -21.11 9.74
C GLY A 172 -1.88 -20.48 8.35
N GLU A 173 -0.65 -20.11 8.01
CA GLU A 173 -0.31 -19.53 6.71
C GLU A 173 0.13 -20.59 5.70
N LYS A 174 -0.39 -20.49 4.47
CA LYS A 174 0.02 -21.32 3.34
C LYS A 174 1.38 -20.85 2.84
N VAL A 175 2.41 -21.67 3.02
CA VAL A 175 3.79 -21.37 2.61
C VAL A 175 4.31 -22.38 1.61
N LEU A 176 5.25 -21.97 0.75
CA LEU A 176 5.91 -22.88 -0.20
C LEU A 176 6.73 -23.93 0.54
N ALA A 177 6.76 -25.14 0.00
CA ALA A 177 7.32 -26.32 0.67
C ALA A 177 8.30 -27.13 -0.20
N ILE A 178 9.12 -27.93 0.46
CA ILE A 178 9.91 -29.04 -0.09
C ILE A 178 9.59 -30.32 0.70
N GLN A 179 9.86 -31.48 0.12
CA GLN A 179 9.75 -32.79 0.76
C GLN A 179 11.07 -33.16 1.45
N ASP A 180 11.00 -33.58 2.71
CA ASP A 180 12.15 -34.17 3.41
C ASP A 180 12.39 -35.65 3.00
N ASP A 181 13.34 -36.33 3.65
CA ASP A 181 13.69 -37.72 3.41
C ASP A 181 12.58 -38.72 3.78
N THR A 182 11.59 -38.28 4.57
CA THR A 182 10.38 -39.06 4.90
C THR A 182 9.22 -38.80 3.94
N GLY A 183 9.33 -37.80 3.06
CA GLY A 183 8.29 -37.34 2.16
C GLY A 183 7.35 -36.30 2.77
N ALA A 184 7.63 -35.80 3.98
CA ALA A 184 6.83 -34.77 4.62
C ALA A 184 7.11 -33.38 4.03
N LEU A 185 6.07 -32.56 3.86
CA LEU A 185 6.18 -31.21 3.32
C LEU A 185 6.61 -30.23 4.41
N ILE A 186 7.85 -29.77 4.31
CA ILE A 186 8.43 -28.74 5.19
C ILE A 186 8.58 -27.41 4.44
N PRO A 187 8.66 -26.26 5.13
CA PRO A 187 8.80 -24.96 4.48
C PRO A 187 10.08 -24.83 3.65
N ASP A 188 9.95 -24.34 2.40
CA ASP A 188 11.08 -23.92 1.54
C ASP A 188 11.61 -22.59 2.07
N THR A 189 12.61 -22.64 2.95
CA THR A 189 13.15 -21.45 3.61
C THR A 189 13.90 -20.57 2.61
N ARG A 190 13.34 -19.41 2.29
CA ARG A 190 13.90 -18.41 1.34
C ARG A 190 14.42 -17.20 2.09
N GLY A 191 15.63 -17.29 2.62
CA GLY A 191 16.30 -16.19 3.31
C GLY A 191 17.13 -15.29 2.39
N THR A 192 17.81 -14.31 2.98
CA THR A 192 18.85 -13.49 2.34
C THR A 192 20.25 -14.08 2.56
N SER A 193 20.32 -15.38 2.82
CA SER A 193 21.57 -16.12 3.01
C SER A 193 21.40 -17.52 2.41
N TYR A 194 22.49 -18.09 1.92
CA TYR A 194 22.52 -19.47 1.48
C TYR A 194 22.28 -20.43 2.65
N ALA A 195 21.36 -21.38 2.46
CA ALA A 195 21.07 -22.42 3.43
C ALA A 195 20.83 -23.74 2.70
N VAL A 196 21.32 -24.83 3.29
CA VAL A 196 21.14 -26.19 2.78
C VAL A 196 20.15 -26.90 3.71
N PRO A 197 19.08 -27.52 3.19
CA PRO A 197 18.15 -28.27 4.02
C PRO A 197 18.89 -29.37 4.82
N PRO A 198 18.51 -29.64 6.08
CA PRO A 198 19.25 -30.57 6.95
C PRO A 198 19.40 -32.00 6.40
N PHE A 199 18.48 -32.43 5.54
CA PHE A 199 18.47 -33.75 4.91
C PHE A 199 19.26 -33.81 3.59
N ILE A 200 19.86 -32.70 3.15
CA ILE A 200 20.67 -32.62 1.93
C ILE A 200 22.14 -32.48 2.30
N THR A 201 22.98 -33.25 1.61
CA THR A 201 24.44 -33.10 1.70
C THR A 201 24.95 -32.28 0.52
N GLU A 202 25.76 -31.25 0.77
CA GLU A 202 26.43 -30.52 -0.32
C GLU A 202 27.40 -31.44 -1.09
N PRO A 203 27.41 -31.37 -2.44
CA PRO A 203 28.42 -32.02 -3.28
C PRO A 203 29.86 -31.66 -2.87
N THR A 204 30.78 -32.59 -3.10
CA THR A 204 32.19 -32.46 -2.68
C THR A 204 32.85 -31.24 -3.33
N GLU A 205 32.59 -31.01 -4.61
CA GLU A 205 33.14 -29.91 -5.40
C GLU A 205 32.76 -28.54 -4.81
N ILE A 206 31.56 -28.43 -4.22
CA ILE A 206 31.11 -27.22 -3.54
C ILE A 206 31.84 -27.02 -2.21
N LYS A 207 32.07 -28.10 -1.46
CA LYS A 207 32.83 -28.04 -0.20
C LYS A 207 34.27 -27.62 -0.44
N GLU A 208 34.92 -28.20 -1.45
CA GLU A 208 36.28 -27.86 -1.86
C GLU A 208 36.39 -26.37 -2.25
N MET A 209 35.49 -25.90 -3.11
CA MET A 209 35.41 -24.48 -3.48
C MET A 209 35.23 -23.56 -2.25
N THR A 210 34.41 -23.96 -1.29
CA THR A 210 34.15 -23.16 -0.08
C THR A 210 35.40 -23.04 0.77
N LEU A 211 36.12 -24.15 0.99
CA LEU A 211 37.37 -24.16 1.74
C LEU A 211 38.43 -23.28 1.07
N GLU A 212 38.55 -23.33 -0.26
CA GLU A 212 39.48 -22.47 -1.00
C GLU A 212 39.14 -20.98 -0.84
N GLN A 213 37.85 -20.63 -0.87
CA GLN A 213 37.38 -19.26 -0.66
C GLN A 213 37.65 -18.78 0.78
N ASP A 214 37.30 -19.58 1.79
CA ASP A 214 37.48 -19.23 3.20
C ASP A 214 38.96 -19.00 3.53
N MET A 215 39.85 -19.87 3.04
CA MET A 215 41.30 -19.70 3.20
C MET A 215 41.84 -18.41 2.58
N ALA A 216 41.24 -17.94 1.47
CA ALA A 216 41.61 -16.69 0.85
C ALA A 216 41.21 -15.48 1.71
N TYR A 217 40.07 -15.54 2.41
CA TYR A 217 39.56 -14.45 3.25
C TYR A 217 40.25 -14.33 4.62
N GLU A 218 40.59 -15.46 5.27
CA GLU A 218 41.20 -15.48 6.61
C GLU A 218 42.56 -14.75 6.68
N THR A 219 43.20 -14.47 5.55
CA THR A 219 44.50 -13.79 5.48
C THR A 219 44.41 -12.27 5.31
N SER A 220 43.20 -11.69 5.21
CA SER A 220 42.97 -10.27 4.96
C SER A 220 42.46 -9.51 6.20
N TYR A 221 43.05 -8.36 6.49
CA TYR A 221 42.51 -7.43 7.50
C TYR A 221 41.27 -6.74 6.94
N SER A 222 40.17 -6.76 7.71
CA SER A 222 38.94 -6.08 7.32
C SER A 222 38.81 -4.71 7.97
N GLU A 223 38.54 -3.65 7.19
CA GLU A 223 38.29 -2.30 7.73
C GLU A 223 36.99 -2.27 8.55
N LEU A 224 36.04 -3.18 8.30
CA LEU A 224 34.83 -3.34 9.12
C LEU A 224 35.16 -3.73 10.56
N SER A 225 36.31 -4.36 10.82
CA SER A 225 36.74 -4.71 12.18
C SER A 225 36.96 -3.48 13.09
N ASN A 226 37.08 -2.28 12.52
CA ASN A 226 37.15 -1.02 13.27
C ASN A 226 35.78 -0.51 13.75
N TYR A 227 34.69 -1.22 13.46
CA TYR A 227 33.34 -0.79 13.81
C TYR A 227 32.59 -1.91 14.53
N ASP A 228 32.07 -1.58 15.70
CA ASP A 228 31.12 -2.44 16.41
C ASP A 228 29.70 -2.16 15.89
N ILE A 229 29.21 -2.99 14.98
CA ILE A 229 27.89 -2.85 14.34
C ILE A 229 26.84 -3.45 15.26
N THR A 230 25.94 -2.60 15.78
CA THR A 230 24.97 -2.97 16.82
C THR A 230 23.59 -3.33 16.26
N SER A 231 23.19 -2.70 15.14
CA SER A 231 21.88 -2.93 14.54
C SER A 231 21.83 -2.43 13.09
N ALA A 232 20.93 -3.01 12.30
CA ALA A 232 20.55 -2.47 11.01
C ALA A 232 19.41 -1.46 11.19
N LEU A 233 19.58 -0.25 10.66
CA LEU A 233 18.58 0.81 10.67
C LEU A 233 17.61 0.66 9.50
N HIS A 234 18.12 0.26 8.33
CA HIS A 234 17.31 0.11 7.12
C HIS A 234 17.98 -0.86 6.15
N PHE A 235 17.16 -1.60 5.37
CA PHE A 235 17.65 -2.42 4.27
C PHE A 235 16.96 -2.05 2.97
N SER A 236 17.76 -1.95 1.91
CA SER A 236 17.29 -1.87 0.54
C SER A 236 17.90 -3.01 -0.29
N ASN A 237 17.50 -3.14 -1.55
CA ASN A 237 18.24 -4.02 -2.45
C ASN A 237 19.66 -3.53 -2.72
N GLY A 238 19.89 -2.22 -2.66
CA GLY A 238 21.20 -1.62 -2.84
C GLY A 238 22.20 -1.92 -1.72
N GLY A 239 21.74 -2.42 -0.57
CA GLY A 239 22.57 -2.63 0.64
C GLY A 239 21.84 -2.18 1.90
N GLY A 240 22.52 -2.30 3.05
CA GLY A 240 22.03 -1.87 4.35
C GLY A 240 22.55 -0.51 4.84
N VAL A 241 21.84 0.05 5.80
CA VAL A 241 22.27 1.18 6.63
C VAL A 241 22.35 0.67 8.06
N TYR A 242 23.51 0.78 8.69
CA TYR A 242 23.80 0.18 9.98
C TYR A 242 24.17 1.25 11.02
N LEU A 243 23.76 1.02 12.26
CA LEU A 243 24.23 1.77 13.42
C LEU A 243 25.42 1.02 14.04
N GLY A 244 26.53 1.72 14.24
CA GLY A 244 27.68 1.16 14.93
C GLY A 244 28.45 2.18 15.74
N THR A 245 29.53 1.72 16.34
CA THR A 245 30.49 2.56 17.07
C THR A 245 31.87 2.38 16.44
N ASP A 246 32.53 3.48 16.08
CA ASP A 246 33.93 3.42 15.66
C ASP A 246 34.81 3.19 16.89
N ILE A 247 35.42 2.01 16.99
CA ILE A 247 36.17 1.58 18.18
C ILE A 247 37.41 2.44 18.44
N ARG A 248 37.91 3.15 17.43
CA ARG A 248 39.09 4.01 17.54
C ARG A 248 38.76 5.36 18.18
N SER A 249 37.53 5.84 17.97
CA SER A 249 37.07 7.14 18.45
C SER A 249 35.99 7.08 19.52
N GLU A 250 35.43 5.90 19.78
CA GLU A 250 34.29 5.64 20.68
C GLU A 250 33.01 6.43 20.32
N LYS A 251 32.92 6.96 19.10
CA LYS A 251 31.75 7.70 18.63
C LYS A 251 30.80 6.80 17.86
N LYS A 252 29.50 7.01 18.04
CA LYS A 252 28.44 6.42 17.21
C LYS A 252 28.56 6.91 15.77
N VAL A 253 28.34 6.00 14.84
CA VAL A 253 28.41 6.23 13.39
C VAL A 253 27.27 5.51 12.68
N VAL A 254 26.93 6.02 11.49
CA VAL A 254 26.08 5.31 10.54
C VAL A 254 26.97 4.79 9.41
N ILE A 255 26.82 3.52 9.07
CA ILE A 255 27.58 2.83 8.04
C ILE A 255 26.60 2.44 6.94
N LYS A 256 26.74 3.02 5.75
CA LYS A 256 25.94 2.70 4.56
C LYS A 256 26.71 1.73 3.68
N GLU A 257 26.01 0.75 3.11
CA GLU A 257 26.54 -0.27 2.21
C GLU A 257 25.97 -0.10 0.80
N GLY A 258 26.83 -0.20 -0.21
CA GLY A 258 26.50 -0.25 -1.62
C GLY A 258 26.92 -1.58 -2.24
N ARG A 259 25.95 -2.33 -2.76
CA ARG A 259 26.11 -3.60 -3.47
C ARG A 259 26.30 -3.37 -4.98
N PRO A 260 27.34 -3.95 -5.61
CA PRO A 260 27.56 -3.80 -7.05
C PRO A 260 26.42 -4.37 -7.88
N GLY A 261 26.03 -3.65 -8.95
CA GLY A 261 24.98 -4.04 -9.88
C GLY A 261 23.56 -4.02 -9.31
N ALA A 262 23.39 -3.96 -7.98
CA ALA A 262 22.11 -3.94 -7.30
C ALA A 262 21.71 -2.51 -6.91
N GLY A 263 20.42 -2.34 -6.60
CA GLY A 263 19.88 -1.06 -6.20
C GLY A 263 19.93 0.00 -7.29
N LEU A 264 19.58 -0.39 -8.52
CA LEU A 264 19.54 0.52 -9.66
C LEU A 264 18.55 1.67 -9.41
N ASP A 265 18.98 2.88 -9.72
CA ASP A 265 18.09 4.03 -9.85
C ASP A 265 17.49 4.11 -11.27
N GLY A 266 16.57 5.04 -11.49
CA GLY A 266 15.95 5.30 -12.79
C GLY A 266 16.92 5.77 -13.88
N ALA A 267 18.16 6.14 -13.53
CA ALA A 267 19.23 6.45 -14.47
C ALA A 267 20.17 5.25 -14.71
N GLY A 268 19.88 4.09 -14.11
CA GLY A 268 20.67 2.86 -14.22
C GLY A 268 21.96 2.85 -13.40
N ARG A 269 22.13 3.77 -12.45
CA ARG A 269 23.28 3.76 -11.52
C ARG A 269 23.01 2.77 -10.39
N ASP A 270 23.97 1.90 -10.10
CA ASP A 270 23.89 0.99 -8.97
C ASP A 270 24.16 1.68 -7.62
N ALA A 271 24.00 0.93 -6.53
CA ALA A 271 24.20 1.45 -5.19
C ALA A 271 25.64 1.89 -4.92
N VAL A 272 26.65 1.23 -5.52
CA VAL A 272 28.06 1.62 -5.38
C VAL A 272 28.32 2.97 -6.02
N ALA A 273 27.86 3.18 -7.25
CA ALA A 273 28.01 4.45 -7.95
C ALA A 273 27.35 5.60 -7.20
N ARG A 274 26.14 5.39 -6.67
CA ARG A 274 25.43 6.37 -5.84
C ARG A 274 26.16 6.67 -4.53
N LEU A 275 26.66 5.65 -3.85
CA LEU A 275 27.32 5.83 -2.56
C LEU A 275 28.68 6.53 -2.66
N LYS A 276 29.47 6.21 -3.70
CA LYS A 276 30.72 6.94 -4.01
C LYS A 276 30.45 8.40 -4.37
N HIS A 277 29.35 8.64 -5.08
CA HIS A 277 28.93 9.98 -5.44
C HIS A 277 28.47 10.78 -4.21
N GLU A 278 27.70 10.17 -3.32
CA GLU A 278 27.31 10.78 -2.03
C GLU A 278 28.55 11.20 -1.21
N ALA A 279 29.53 10.30 -1.04
CA ALA A 279 30.75 10.62 -0.30
C ALA A 279 31.46 11.86 -0.88
N LYS A 280 31.62 11.92 -2.20
CA LYS A 280 32.22 13.08 -2.88
C LYS A 280 31.42 14.37 -2.65
N MET A 281 30.09 14.31 -2.61
CA MET A 281 29.26 15.49 -2.31
C MET A 281 29.44 15.94 -0.87
N LEU A 282 29.47 15.01 0.09
CA LEU A 282 29.70 15.31 1.50
C LEU A 282 31.09 15.90 1.77
N GLU A 283 32.13 15.46 1.07
CA GLU A 283 33.47 16.07 1.14
C GLU A 283 33.44 17.57 0.78
N ASN A 284 32.69 17.93 -0.27
CA ASN A 284 32.56 19.32 -0.70
C ASN A 284 31.72 20.19 0.26
N LEU A 285 30.87 19.56 1.09
CA LEU A 285 29.92 20.21 1.98
C LEU A 285 30.35 20.16 3.46
N GLN A 286 31.52 19.61 3.78
CA GLN A 286 32.01 19.39 5.15
C GLN A 286 32.07 20.66 6.03
N ALA A 287 32.13 21.85 5.42
CA ALA A 287 32.12 23.13 6.14
C ALA A 287 30.72 23.61 6.57
N ILE A 288 29.65 22.97 6.12
CA ILE A 288 28.27 23.35 6.40
C ILE A 288 27.76 22.55 7.60
N SER A 289 27.51 23.22 8.73
CA SER A 289 27.13 22.55 9.98
C SER A 289 25.78 21.84 9.95
N SER A 290 24.91 22.21 9.00
CA SER A 290 23.60 21.57 8.80
C SER A 290 23.66 20.36 7.86
N VAL A 291 24.84 19.89 7.47
CA VAL A 291 25.04 18.71 6.62
C VAL A 291 25.75 17.63 7.44
N VAL A 292 25.34 16.37 7.28
CA VAL A 292 26.00 15.24 7.94
C VAL A 292 27.48 15.13 7.54
N ASN A 293 28.35 14.86 8.50
CA ASN A 293 29.78 14.73 8.22
C ASN A 293 30.10 13.34 7.66
N LEU A 294 30.80 13.31 6.53
CA LEU A 294 31.52 12.13 6.06
C LEU A 294 32.73 11.88 6.96
N ARG A 295 32.92 10.63 7.40
CA ARG A 295 34.14 10.19 8.09
C ARG A 295 35.12 9.49 7.16
N THR A 296 34.64 8.49 6.42
CA THR A 296 35.48 7.73 5.49
C THR A 296 34.62 6.96 4.49
N ILE A 297 35.25 6.53 3.40
CA ILE A 297 34.72 5.59 2.41
C ILE A 297 35.76 4.50 2.17
N PHE A 298 35.33 3.24 2.13
CA PHE A 298 36.22 2.12 1.83
C PHE A 298 35.47 1.03 1.09
N GLN A 299 36.22 0.09 0.52
CA GLN A 299 35.68 -1.11 -0.10
C GLN A 299 36.11 -2.30 0.76
N GLU A 300 35.16 -3.17 1.07
CA GLU A 300 35.40 -4.44 1.76
C GLU A 300 34.69 -5.53 0.97
N TRP A 301 35.42 -6.61 0.66
CA TRP A 301 34.98 -7.58 -0.34
C TRP A 301 34.55 -6.89 -1.66
N GLU A 302 33.40 -7.24 -2.21
CA GLU A 302 32.83 -6.61 -3.41
C GLU A 302 32.05 -5.32 -3.09
N HIS A 303 31.80 -5.00 -1.82
CA HIS A 303 30.87 -3.94 -1.41
C HIS A 303 31.58 -2.65 -1.05
N THR A 304 30.93 -1.51 -1.32
CA THR A 304 31.43 -0.19 -0.90
C THR A 304 30.72 0.26 0.36
N PHE A 305 31.46 0.83 1.31
CA PHE A 305 30.93 1.33 2.57
C PHE A 305 31.25 2.81 2.75
N VAL A 306 30.28 3.58 3.22
CA VAL A 306 30.44 4.98 3.63
C VAL A 306 30.10 5.10 5.11
N VAL A 307 30.99 5.74 5.86
CA VAL A 307 30.81 5.99 7.29
C VAL A 307 30.57 7.47 7.51
N GLN A 308 29.50 7.79 8.21
CA GLN A 308 29.08 9.15 8.53
C GLN A 308 28.79 9.30 10.02
N ASP A 309 28.72 10.53 10.51
CA ASP A 309 28.28 10.81 11.89
C ASP A 309 26.86 10.28 12.13
N TYR A 310 26.63 9.68 13.30
CA TYR A 310 25.29 9.39 13.78
C TYR A 310 24.64 10.67 14.31
N ILE A 311 23.45 10.98 13.81
CA ILE A 311 22.65 12.13 14.26
C ILE A 311 21.61 11.62 15.26
N GLU A 312 21.72 12.08 16.51
CA GLU A 312 20.71 11.82 17.53
C GLU A 312 19.46 12.64 17.23
N GLY A 313 18.30 11.97 17.16
CA GLY A 313 17.04 12.61 16.81
C GLY A 313 16.14 11.70 15.96
N THR A 314 15.19 12.31 15.27
CA THR A 314 14.25 11.64 14.38
C THR A 314 14.15 12.38 13.05
N THR A 315 13.61 11.77 12.00
CA THR A 315 13.39 12.48 10.73
C THR A 315 12.32 13.56 10.92
N LEU A 316 12.32 14.61 10.09
CA LEU A 316 11.27 15.64 10.10
C LEU A 316 9.90 15.01 9.86
N ASN A 317 9.82 13.98 9.01
CA ASN A 317 8.57 13.22 8.80
C ASN A 317 8.02 12.64 10.11
N SER A 318 8.88 11.96 10.88
CA SER A 318 8.50 11.37 12.16
C SER A 318 8.24 12.43 13.23
N TRP A 319 9.03 13.51 13.25
CA TRP A 319 8.81 14.65 14.14
C TRP A 319 7.44 15.28 13.89
N LEU A 320 7.06 15.51 12.63
CA LEU A 320 5.75 16.02 12.25
C LEU A 320 4.65 15.06 12.69
N ALA A 321 4.76 13.77 12.39
CA ALA A 321 3.74 12.78 12.77
C ALA A 321 3.48 12.73 14.29
N VAL A 322 4.53 12.90 15.12
CA VAL A 322 4.40 12.86 16.59
C VAL A 322 3.90 14.18 17.18
N ASN A 323 4.30 15.32 16.60
CA ASN A 323 4.00 16.64 17.18
C ASN A 323 2.79 17.33 16.55
N TYR A 324 2.24 16.82 15.44
CA TYR A 324 1.13 17.45 14.74
C TYR A 324 -0.13 17.48 15.63
N PRO A 325 -0.83 18.63 15.72
CA PRO A 325 -1.97 18.83 16.61
C PRO A 325 -3.26 18.29 15.98
N PHE A 326 -3.37 16.97 15.82
CA PHE A 326 -4.54 16.33 15.22
C PHE A 326 -5.86 16.74 15.88
N SER A 327 -5.89 16.94 17.22
CA SER A 327 -7.08 17.35 17.97
C SER A 327 -7.11 18.86 18.27
N GLU A 328 -8.30 19.40 18.57
CA GLU A 328 -8.48 20.78 19.04
C GLU A 328 -7.90 21.03 20.44
N GLU A 329 -7.78 19.97 21.25
CA GLU A 329 -7.22 20.05 22.60
C GLU A 329 -5.69 20.20 22.58
N GLN A 330 -5.05 19.93 21.44
CA GLN A 330 -3.61 20.05 21.26
C GLN A 330 -3.19 21.48 20.84
N ASP A 331 -2.02 21.91 21.31
CA ASP A 331 -1.51 23.27 21.12
C ASP A 331 -0.97 23.50 19.70
N ALA A 332 -1.88 23.86 18.78
CA ALA A 332 -1.54 24.15 17.39
C ALA A 332 -0.59 25.35 17.24
N LYS A 333 -0.63 26.31 18.16
CA LYS A 333 0.26 27.47 18.15
C LYS A 333 1.70 27.05 18.43
N ARG A 334 1.93 26.28 19.49
CA ARG A 334 3.27 25.77 19.83
C ARG A 334 3.83 24.88 18.73
N PHE A 335 2.98 24.04 18.12
CA PHE A 335 3.38 23.27 16.95
C PHE A 335 3.83 24.19 15.80
N SER A 336 3.01 25.21 15.47
CA SER A 336 3.28 26.18 14.41
C SER A 336 4.62 26.90 14.63
N GLU A 337 4.89 27.41 15.83
CA GLU A 337 6.16 28.07 16.19
C GLU A 337 7.38 27.15 15.96
N ASN A 338 7.28 25.87 16.36
CA ASN A 338 8.36 24.90 16.16
C ASN A 338 8.55 24.56 14.67
N ALA A 339 7.46 24.30 13.94
CA ALA A 339 7.51 23.99 12.51
C ALA A 339 8.12 25.15 11.70
N ILE A 340 7.70 26.39 11.99
CA ILE A 340 8.27 27.62 11.41
C ILE A 340 9.78 27.70 11.69
N ASN A 341 10.21 27.44 12.92
CA ASN A 341 11.63 27.46 13.28
C ASN A 341 12.45 26.40 12.51
N LEU A 342 11.92 25.18 12.34
CA LEU A 342 12.58 24.14 11.55
C LEU A 342 12.66 24.52 10.06
N LEU A 343 11.56 25.03 9.49
CA LEU A 343 11.53 25.49 8.08
C LEU A 343 12.52 26.63 7.83
N LYS A 344 12.64 27.61 8.74
CA LYS A 344 13.64 28.69 8.66
C LYS A 344 15.08 28.14 8.65
N GLN A 345 15.36 27.08 9.41
CA GLN A 345 16.67 26.41 9.39
C GLN A 345 16.91 25.67 8.07
N ILE A 346 15.89 25.03 7.49
CA ILE A 346 16.01 24.37 6.18
C ILE A 346 16.28 25.40 5.07
N ILE A 347 15.59 26.55 5.08
CA ILE A 347 15.87 27.67 4.16
C ILE A 347 17.34 28.08 4.23
N ALA A 348 17.89 28.26 5.44
CA ALA A 348 19.28 28.65 5.63
C ALA A 348 20.24 27.56 5.10
N ALA A 349 19.99 26.30 5.43
CA ALA A 349 20.81 25.17 4.99
C ALA A 349 20.85 25.03 3.46
N ILE A 350 19.70 25.19 2.79
CA ILE A 350 19.64 25.15 1.32
C ILE A 350 20.42 26.31 0.70
N LYS A 351 20.30 27.53 1.24
CA LYS A 351 21.10 28.68 0.80
C LYS A 351 22.61 28.44 0.97
N ASP A 352 23.02 27.84 2.08
CA ASP A 352 24.44 27.51 2.34
C ASP A 352 24.96 26.44 1.36
N ILE A 353 24.18 25.40 1.08
CA ILE A 353 24.54 24.36 0.10
C ILE A 353 24.64 24.95 -1.31
N HIS A 354 23.64 25.76 -1.72
CA HIS A 354 23.62 26.43 -3.01
C HIS A 354 24.81 27.39 -3.19
N SER A 355 25.29 28.02 -2.10
CA SER A 355 26.49 28.87 -2.14
C SER A 355 27.78 28.12 -2.54
N LYS A 356 27.78 26.78 -2.43
CA LYS A 356 28.88 25.91 -2.89
C LYS A 356 28.70 25.44 -4.35
N GLY A 357 27.68 25.91 -5.05
CA GLY A 357 27.37 25.48 -6.42
C GLY A 357 26.79 24.06 -6.49
N ILE A 358 26.26 23.55 -5.37
CA ILE A 358 25.67 22.21 -5.26
C ILE A 358 24.19 22.38 -4.95
N GLY A 359 23.34 21.55 -5.54
CA GLY A 359 21.96 21.36 -5.09
C GLY A 359 21.73 19.90 -4.65
N MET A 360 20.81 19.69 -3.71
CA MET A 360 20.59 18.39 -3.05
C MET A 360 19.84 17.41 -3.96
N GLY A 361 18.85 17.89 -4.72
CA GLY A 361 18.17 17.13 -5.76
C GLY A 361 17.15 16.08 -5.30
N ASP A 362 17.12 15.71 -4.02
CA ASP A 362 16.08 14.89 -3.37
C ASP A 362 15.79 15.40 -1.95
N LEU A 363 15.48 16.69 -1.82
CA LEU A 363 15.06 17.29 -0.55
C LEU A 363 13.66 16.77 -0.18
N GLN A 364 13.54 16.10 0.97
CA GLN A 364 12.28 15.57 1.49
C GLN A 364 12.35 15.42 3.03
N PRO A 365 11.22 15.33 3.74
CA PRO A 365 11.23 15.28 5.21
C PRO A 365 11.99 14.09 5.82
N ASN A 366 12.14 12.98 5.09
CA ASN A 366 12.95 11.85 5.55
C ASN A 366 14.46 12.12 5.50
N ASN A 367 14.89 13.08 4.68
CA ASN A 367 16.28 13.49 4.52
C ASN A 367 16.67 14.68 5.42
N VAL A 368 15.77 15.09 6.31
CA VAL A 368 15.99 16.14 7.32
C VAL A 368 15.89 15.50 8.70
N MET A 369 17.00 15.40 9.43
CA MET A 369 17.00 14.97 10.83
C MET A 369 16.70 16.15 11.75
N VAL A 370 15.91 15.94 12.79
CA VAL A 370 15.60 16.89 13.86
C VAL A 370 16.17 16.39 15.17
N THR A 371 17.13 17.12 15.75
CA THR A 371 17.75 16.77 17.04
C THR A 371 16.83 17.11 18.21
N PRO A 372 17.08 16.58 19.43
CA PRO A 372 16.35 16.94 20.64
C PRO A 372 16.34 18.46 20.94
N GLU A 373 17.33 19.21 20.46
CA GLU A 373 17.44 20.67 20.58
C GLU A 373 16.71 21.43 19.46
N ASN A 374 15.88 20.75 18.66
CA ASN A 374 15.18 21.28 17.49
C ASN A 374 16.14 21.91 16.45
N LYS A 375 17.29 21.26 16.21
CA LYS A 375 18.20 21.61 15.13
C LYS A 375 18.05 20.64 13.96
N ILE A 376 18.21 21.15 12.74
CA ILE A 376 18.14 20.32 11.53
C ILE A 376 19.53 19.90 11.06
N ILE A 377 19.65 18.64 10.63
CA ILE A 377 20.80 18.10 9.90
C ILE A 377 20.30 17.38 8.65
N LEU A 378 20.78 17.79 7.49
CA LEU A 378 20.49 17.17 6.21
C LEU A 378 21.35 15.92 6.02
N ILE A 379 20.72 14.85 5.55
CA ILE A 379 21.32 13.56 5.26
C ILE A 379 20.98 13.13 3.82
N ASP A 380 21.66 12.10 3.32
CA ASP A 380 21.40 11.47 2.03
C ASP A 380 21.63 12.39 0.81
N PHE A 381 22.90 12.49 0.40
CA PHE A 381 23.33 13.36 -0.73
C PHE A 381 23.57 12.58 -2.02
N GLU A 382 22.96 11.40 -2.17
CA GLU A 382 23.16 10.54 -3.36
C GLU A 382 22.60 11.12 -4.67
N ALA A 383 21.63 12.02 -4.57
CA ALA A 383 21.03 12.76 -5.67
C ALA A 383 21.66 14.14 -5.91
N ALA A 384 22.55 14.59 -5.00
CA ALA A 384 23.12 15.93 -5.06
C ALA A 384 24.02 16.10 -6.28
N SER A 385 24.08 17.27 -6.88
CA SER A 385 24.91 17.51 -8.06
C SER A 385 25.15 19.00 -8.25
N ASP A 386 25.79 19.39 -9.35
CA ASP A 386 25.92 20.79 -9.72
C ASP A 386 24.56 21.48 -9.68
N ILE A 387 24.51 22.67 -9.10
CA ILE A 387 23.28 23.43 -8.89
C ILE A 387 22.50 23.68 -10.19
N THR A 388 23.20 23.74 -11.32
CA THR A 388 22.63 23.96 -12.65
C THR A 388 22.23 22.68 -13.40
N ASP A 389 22.52 21.50 -12.83
CA ASP A 389 22.20 20.22 -13.46
C ASP A 389 20.68 20.06 -13.60
N LYS A 390 20.25 19.69 -14.82
CA LYS A 390 18.85 19.43 -15.19
C LYS A 390 18.57 17.94 -15.35
N LYS A 391 19.56 17.08 -15.11
CA LYS A 391 19.33 15.64 -15.13
C LYS A 391 18.36 15.29 -14.04
N HIS A 392 17.22 14.72 -14.44
CA HIS A 392 16.31 14.09 -13.51
C HIS A 392 17.05 13.15 -12.56
N PRO A 393 16.82 13.27 -11.25
CA PRO A 393 17.38 12.30 -10.34
C PRO A 393 16.76 10.93 -10.65
N GLY A 394 17.60 9.90 -10.74
CA GLY A 394 17.12 8.52 -10.91
C GLY A 394 16.28 8.02 -9.73
N LEU A 395 16.36 8.71 -8.58
CA LEU A 395 15.51 8.51 -7.41
C LEU A 395 14.81 9.81 -7.12
N ALA A 396 13.48 9.77 -7.14
CA ALA A 396 12.64 10.93 -6.96
C ALA A 396 11.54 10.54 -5.97
N THR A 397 11.26 11.43 -5.02
CA THR A 397 10.21 11.22 -4.04
C THR A 397 8.91 11.87 -4.55
N PRO A 398 7.89 11.07 -4.94
CA PRO A 398 6.58 11.56 -5.33
C PRO A 398 6.04 12.62 -4.38
N GLY A 399 5.49 13.70 -4.93
CA GLY A 399 4.98 14.84 -4.17
C GLY A 399 6.01 15.89 -3.78
N PHE A 400 7.31 15.68 -4.03
CA PHE A 400 8.39 16.68 -3.79
C PHE A 400 9.14 17.06 -5.06
N VAL A 401 8.77 16.50 -6.21
CA VAL A 401 9.48 16.67 -7.47
C VAL A 401 8.67 17.61 -8.36
N GLY A 402 9.32 18.68 -8.82
CA GLY A 402 8.72 19.69 -9.69
C GLY A 402 8.80 19.33 -11.17
N HIS A 403 8.78 20.35 -12.02
CA HIS A 403 8.83 20.19 -13.47
C HIS A 403 10.08 19.41 -13.92
N PRO A 404 9.95 18.52 -14.92
CA PRO A 404 11.05 17.72 -15.44
C PRO A 404 12.36 18.44 -15.76
N ASP A 405 12.26 19.59 -16.43
CA ASP A 405 13.41 20.38 -16.86
C ASP A 405 14.04 21.27 -15.76
N SER A 406 13.65 21.07 -14.50
CA SER A 406 14.15 21.86 -13.37
C SER A 406 15.64 21.62 -13.15
N THR A 407 16.38 22.71 -12.92
CA THR A 407 17.72 22.66 -12.32
C THR A 407 17.66 22.14 -10.88
N ARG A 408 18.80 21.78 -10.28
CA ARG A 408 18.85 21.40 -8.87
C ARG A 408 18.43 22.52 -7.93
N GLU A 409 18.78 23.76 -8.24
CA GLU A 409 18.28 24.92 -7.49
C GLU A 409 16.74 24.96 -7.50
N GLN A 410 16.14 24.88 -8.69
CA GLN A 410 14.69 24.90 -8.85
C GLN A 410 14.02 23.74 -8.13
N ALA A 411 14.58 22.53 -8.24
CA ALA A 411 14.07 21.33 -7.60
C ALA A 411 14.10 21.43 -6.07
N ASP A 412 15.20 21.93 -5.49
CA ASP A 412 15.33 22.08 -4.03
C ASP A 412 14.33 23.10 -3.47
N TRP A 413 14.17 24.25 -4.14
CA TRP A 413 13.19 25.26 -3.72
C TRP A 413 11.75 24.77 -3.83
N PHE A 414 11.42 24.08 -4.93
CA PHE A 414 10.12 23.43 -5.07
C PHE A 414 9.89 22.40 -3.97
N ALA A 415 10.85 21.51 -3.73
CA ALA A 415 10.77 20.52 -2.67
C ALA A 415 10.59 21.14 -1.28
N LEU A 416 11.26 22.26 -1.00
CA LEU A 416 11.08 23.02 0.24
C LEU A 416 9.66 23.58 0.37
N LEU A 417 9.07 24.12 -0.69
CA LEU A 417 7.66 24.53 -0.69
C LEU A 417 6.74 23.35 -0.34
N ARG A 418 7.05 22.15 -0.86
CA ARG A 418 6.29 20.93 -0.55
C ARG A 418 6.45 20.48 0.90
N ILE A 419 7.66 20.54 1.45
CA ILE A 419 7.92 20.28 2.87
C ILE A 419 7.14 21.27 3.75
N ALA A 420 7.19 22.56 3.42
CA ALA A 420 6.49 23.59 4.19
C ALA A 420 4.98 23.35 4.19
N ARG A 421 4.38 23.07 3.03
CA ARG A 421 2.94 22.77 2.94
C ARG A 421 2.58 21.48 3.67
N GLN A 422 3.35 20.41 3.51
CA GLN A 422 3.10 19.14 4.20
C GLN A 422 3.21 19.27 5.73
N ALA A 423 4.10 20.13 6.24
CA ALA A 423 4.24 20.34 7.68
C ALA A 423 2.92 20.80 8.33
N PHE A 424 2.13 21.62 7.62
CA PHE A 424 0.85 22.13 8.11
C PHE A 424 -0.36 21.35 7.57
N ILE A 425 -0.23 20.67 6.43
CA ILE A 425 -1.28 19.84 5.86
C ILE A 425 -0.67 18.49 5.46
N PRO A 426 -0.58 17.52 6.41
CA PRO A 426 0.12 16.25 6.21
C PRO A 426 -0.73 15.25 5.40
N ILE A 427 -1.15 15.65 4.21
CA ILE A 427 -1.98 14.87 3.27
C ILE A 427 -1.14 14.47 2.05
N GLY A 428 -1.59 13.46 1.31
CA GLY A 428 -0.95 13.10 0.03
C GLY A 428 -1.04 14.25 -1.00
N PRO A 429 -0.19 14.26 -2.05
CA PRO A 429 0.05 15.41 -2.91
C PRO A 429 -1.08 15.71 -3.93
N VAL A 430 -2.29 15.94 -3.44
CA VAL A 430 -3.48 16.26 -4.24
C VAL A 430 -3.30 17.48 -5.16
N GLN A 431 -2.47 18.43 -4.74
CA GLN A 431 -2.11 19.61 -5.52
C GLN A 431 -1.32 19.29 -6.80
N ASP A 432 -0.76 18.08 -6.93
CA ASP A 432 -0.16 17.62 -8.20
C ASP A 432 -1.23 17.29 -9.24
N LEU A 433 -2.46 16.99 -8.80
CA LEU A 433 -3.62 16.80 -9.66
C LEU A 433 -4.29 18.15 -10.01
N ALA A 434 -4.36 19.07 -9.04
CA ALA A 434 -4.95 20.39 -9.21
C ALA A 434 -4.23 21.48 -8.38
N GLU A 435 -3.41 22.30 -9.01
CA GLU A 435 -2.69 23.40 -8.37
C GLU A 435 -3.65 24.44 -7.75
N SER A 436 -4.85 24.61 -8.31
CA SER A 436 -5.85 25.54 -7.77
C SER A 436 -6.32 25.18 -6.35
N ILE A 437 -6.13 23.94 -5.90
CA ILE A 437 -6.49 23.51 -4.53
C ILE A 437 -5.66 24.26 -3.47
N LEU A 438 -4.49 24.79 -3.86
CA LEU A 438 -3.59 25.50 -2.96
C LEU A 438 -4.25 26.71 -2.30
N GLN A 439 -5.23 27.36 -2.93
CA GLN A 439 -5.98 28.44 -2.30
C GLN A 439 -6.74 27.95 -1.07
N LYS A 440 -7.39 26.78 -1.14
CA LYS A 440 -8.11 26.20 0.00
C LYS A 440 -7.14 25.76 1.11
N HIS A 441 -5.98 25.26 0.71
CA HIS A 441 -4.91 24.90 1.64
C HIS A 441 -4.37 26.14 2.37
N ASP A 442 -4.22 27.26 1.67
CA ASP A 442 -3.77 28.52 2.24
C ASP A 442 -4.77 29.08 3.26
N ASP A 443 -6.06 29.06 2.93
CA ASP A 443 -7.14 29.47 3.84
C ASP A 443 -7.12 28.60 5.11
N PHE A 444 -7.01 27.27 4.95
CA PHE A 444 -6.89 26.34 6.07
C PHE A 444 -5.66 26.62 6.95
N ILE A 445 -4.49 26.87 6.34
CA ILE A 445 -3.26 27.15 7.09
C ILE A 445 -3.39 28.45 7.89
N LEU A 446 -3.96 29.49 7.27
CA LEU A 446 -4.20 30.77 7.92
C LEU A 446 -5.14 30.61 9.13
N ASP A 447 -6.24 29.88 8.96
CA ASP A 447 -7.26 29.69 9.99
C ASP A 447 -6.77 28.82 11.15
N VAL A 448 -6.00 27.76 10.86
CA VAL A 448 -5.61 26.74 11.84
C VAL A 448 -4.26 27.03 12.50
N PHE A 449 -3.25 27.45 11.71
CA PHE A 449 -1.86 27.61 12.18
C PHE A 449 -1.41 29.07 12.27
N GLY A 450 -2.23 29.98 11.77
CA GLY A 450 -2.06 31.41 11.92
C GLY A 450 -1.22 32.08 10.84
N LYS A 451 -1.18 33.41 10.93
CA LYS A 451 -0.61 34.29 9.90
C LYS A 451 0.88 34.08 9.64
N GLU A 452 1.69 33.79 10.66
CA GLU A 452 3.15 33.60 10.47
C GLU A 452 3.47 32.36 9.62
N ALA A 453 2.72 31.27 9.79
CA ALA A 453 2.87 30.06 8.96
C ALA A 453 2.49 30.35 7.51
N TYR A 454 1.37 31.03 7.30
CA TYR A 454 0.93 31.48 5.98
C TYR A 454 1.97 32.38 5.29
N GLU A 455 2.47 33.41 5.98
CA GLU A 455 3.46 34.35 5.43
C GLU A 455 4.77 33.65 5.07
N LEU A 456 5.24 32.72 5.90
CA LEU A 456 6.43 31.92 5.58
C LEU A 456 6.27 31.10 4.30
N ILE A 457 5.10 30.48 4.09
CA ILE A 457 4.83 29.75 2.84
C ILE A 457 4.84 30.71 1.65
N LYS A 458 4.23 31.90 1.78
CA LYS A 458 4.24 32.92 0.72
C LYS A 458 5.63 33.44 0.39
N ASP A 459 6.50 33.54 1.39
CA ASP A 459 7.92 33.88 1.18
C ASP A 459 8.64 32.77 0.38
N ILE A 460 8.41 31.50 0.72
CA ILE A 460 8.99 30.36 -0.03
C ILE A 460 8.45 30.31 -1.46
N GLU A 461 7.14 30.53 -1.66
CA GLU A 461 6.54 30.63 -3.00
C GLU A 461 7.15 31.74 -3.84
N SER A 462 7.45 32.88 -3.22
CA SER A 462 8.12 34.00 -3.88
C SER A 462 9.54 33.63 -4.32
N GLU A 463 10.28 32.88 -3.50
CA GLU A 463 11.60 32.35 -3.85
C GLU A 463 11.53 31.31 -4.99
N CYS A 464 10.48 30.47 -5.02
CA CYS A 464 10.19 29.56 -6.13
C CYS A 464 9.91 30.33 -7.42
N LEU A 465 9.05 31.34 -7.37
CA LEU A 465 8.69 32.17 -8.54
C LEU A 465 9.92 32.88 -9.11
N LEU A 466 10.76 33.47 -8.24
CA LEU A 466 11.99 34.16 -8.63
C LEU A 466 12.98 33.25 -9.39
N ARG A 467 12.98 31.95 -9.07
CA ARG A 467 13.85 30.94 -9.69
C ARG A 467 13.20 30.19 -10.83
N GLU A 468 11.93 30.45 -11.11
CA GLU A 468 11.11 29.65 -12.01
C GLU A 468 11.02 28.16 -11.61
N ALA A 469 11.00 27.88 -10.31
CA ALA A 469 10.74 26.54 -9.77
C ALA A 469 9.25 26.20 -9.97
N LYS A 470 8.94 25.43 -11.01
CA LYS A 470 7.57 25.17 -11.46
C LYS A 470 7.07 23.80 -11.00
N PRO A 471 5.78 23.65 -10.61
CA PRO A 471 5.16 22.35 -10.49
C PRO A 471 5.03 21.65 -11.85
N VAL A 472 4.68 20.37 -11.83
CA VAL A 472 4.18 19.67 -13.02
C VAL A 472 2.80 20.24 -13.37
N PRO A 473 2.46 20.43 -14.66
CA PRO A 473 1.14 20.91 -15.06
C PRO A 473 0.01 20.05 -14.50
N SER A 474 -0.96 20.69 -13.86
CA SER A 474 -2.15 20.02 -13.33
C SER A 474 -3.08 19.55 -14.44
N ILE A 475 -3.73 18.42 -14.19
CA ILE A 475 -4.71 17.79 -15.10
C ILE A 475 -6.16 18.14 -14.73
N LEU A 476 -6.38 18.61 -13.51
CA LEU A 476 -7.68 18.96 -12.95
C LEU A 476 -7.60 20.34 -12.30
N SER A 477 -8.76 20.83 -11.86
CA SER A 477 -8.91 22.00 -11.02
C SER A 477 -9.54 21.60 -9.68
N SER A 478 -9.85 22.57 -8.84
CA SER A 478 -10.56 22.42 -7.57
C SER A 478 -11.80 23.30 -7.57
N PRO A 479 -12.89 22.91 -6.89
CA PRO A 479 -14.09 23.73 -6.80
C PRO A 479 -13.80 25.13 -6.28
N SER A 480 -14.28 26.14 -7.01
CA SER A 480 -14.10 27.55 -6.61
C SER A 480 -14.81 27.89 -5.30
N GLN A 481 -15.91 27.20 -4.99
CA GLN A 481 -16.67 27.39 -3.76
C GLN A 481 -16.20 26.41 -2.68
N THR A 482 -16.24 26.88 -1.43
CA THR A 482 -16.07 26.05 -0.24
C THR A 482 -17.37 25.31 0.03
N LEU A 483 -17.28 24.00 0.17
CA LEU A 483 -18.42 23.14 0.41
C LEU A 483 -18.81 23.13 1.88
N SER A 484 -20.13 23.08 2.12
CA SER A 484 -20.74 22.94 3.44
C SER A 484 -21.80 21.83 3.42
N LEU A 485 -22.30 21.47 4.60
CA LEU A 485 -23.40 20.49 4.72
C LEU A 485 -24.67 20.93 3.99
N GLU A 486 -24.88 22.24 3.77
CA GLU A 486 -26.04 22.76 3.03
C GLU A 486 -25.99 22.40 1.55
N ASN A 487 -24.80 22.14 1.01
CA ASN A 487 -24.57 21.88 -0.42
C ASN A 487 -24.52 20.38 -0.77
N ILE A 488 -24.80 19.46 0.18
CA ILE A 488 -24.71 18.00 -0.03
C ILE A 488 -25.43 17.53 -1.31
N PRO A 489 -26.69 17.95 -1.60
CA PRO A 489 -27.37 17.50 -2.82
C PRO A 489 -26.63 17.84 -4.11
N GLU A 490 -26.07 19.06 -4.20
CA GLU A 490 -25.29 19.50 -5.37
C GLU A 490 -23.97 18.71 -5.47
N ILE A 491 -23.31 18.46 -4.33
CA ILE A 491 -22.06 17.69 -4.30
C ILE A 491 -22.30 16.25 -4.77
N ILE A 492 -23.38 15.62 -4.30
CA ILE A 492 -23.81 14.29 -4.73
C ILE A 492 -24.05 14.28 -6.24
N GLU A 493 -24.76 15.28 -6.77
CA GLU A 493 -25.03 15.39 -8.20
C GLU A 493 -23.74 15.49 -9.03
N LYS A 494 -22.81 16.39 -8.63
CA LYS A 494 -21.55 16.59 -9.35
C LYS A 494 -20.59 15.40 -9.26
N LEU A 495 -20.52 14.72 -8.11
CA LEU A 495 -19.76 13.47 -7.95
C LEU A 495 -20.35 12.36 -8.81
N ARG A 496 -21.67 12.20 -8.79
CA ARG A 496 -22.38 11.24 -9.62
C ARG A 496 -22.12 11.50 -11.11
N ASN A 497 -22.18 12.76 -11.54
CA ASN A 497 -21.90 13.13 -12.93
C ASN A 497 -20.45 12.83 -13.34
N GLY A 498 -19.48 13.02 -12.43
CA GLY A 498 -18.09 12.62 -12.64
C GLY A 498 -17.93 11.12 -12.84
N ILE A 499 -18.56 10.30 -11.98
CA ILE A 499 -18.58 8.83 -12.10
C ILE A 499 -19.18 8.42 -13.45
N ILE A 500 -20.36 8.93 -13.80
CA ILE A 500 -21.08 8.56 -15.02
C ILE A 500 -20.28 8.91 -16.28
N HIS A 501 -19.63 10.08 -16.28
CA HIS A 501 -18.86 10.55 -17.42
C HIS A 501 -17.68 9.63 -17.76
N ASP A 502 -17.00 9.08 -16.75
CA ASP A 502 -15.77 8.31 -16.92
C ASP A 502 -16.00 6.78 -16.98
N LEU A 503 -17.25 6.31 -17.06
CA LEU A 503 -17.56 4.88 -17.19
C LEU A 503 -16.97 4.29 -18.48
N GLY A 504 -16.26 3.17 -18.32
CA GLY A 504 -15.65 2.38 -19.40
C GLY A 504 -16.58 1.34 -20.02
N ASN A 505 -16.16 0.79 -21.16
CA ASN A 505 -16.84 -0.31 -21.87
C ASN A 505 -16.03 -1.62 -21.87
N ASP A 506 -14.91 -1.69 -21.14
CA ASP A 506 -14.10 -2.90 -21.01
C ASP A 506 -14.42 -3.61 -19.67
N SER A 507 -13.64 -4.63 -19.31
CA SER A 507 -13.85 -5.38 -18.06
C SER A 507 -13.75 -4.52 -16.80
N ARG A 508 -13.14 -3.33 -16.89
CA ARG A 508 -13.06 -2.32 -15.84
C ARG A 508 -14.12 -1.24 -16.07
N LEU A 509 -15.18 -1.28 -15.26
CA LEU A 509 -16.26 -0.28 -15.36
C LEU A 509 -15.79 1.15 -15.07
N LEU A 510 -14.92 1.33 -14.08
CA LEU A 510 -14.32 2.61 -13.72
C LEU A 510 -12.96 2.33 -13.07
N PRO A 511 -11.88 3.02 -13.46
CA PRO A 511 -10.59 2.83 -12.82
C PRO A 511 -10.61 3.20 -11.33
N GLY A 512 -10.09 2.30 -10.50
CA GLY A 512 -10.05 2.41 -9.04
C GLY A 512 -8.64 2.40 -8.47
N ASP A 513 -8.55 2.00 -7.20
CA ASP A 513 -7.32 1.71 -6.46
C ASP A 513 -6.51 0.60 -7.12
N ILE A 514 -5.21 0.52 -6.80
CA ILE A 514 -4.33 -0.50 -7.37
C ILE A 514 -4.76 -1.94 -7.03
N ARG A 515 -5.49 -2.13 -5.92
CA ARG A 515 -6.13 -3.41 -5.56
C ARG A 515 -7.05 -3.96 -6.64
N GLN A 516 -7.63 -3.08 -7.47
CA GLN A 516 -8.42 -3.47 -8.63
C GLN A 516 -7.63 -4.36 -9.60
N TYR A 517 -6.30 -4.20 -9.65
CA TYR A 517 -5.38 -4.92 -10.54
C TYR A 517 -4.57 -6.02 -9.84
N GLU A 518 -4.31 -5.87 -8.54
CA GLU A 518 -3.45 -6.77 -7.77
C GLU A 518 -4.23 -7.90 -7.08
N LEU A 519 -5.54 -7.73 -6.83
CA LEU A 519 -6.37 -8.74 -6.16
C LEU A 519 -7.20 -9.55 -7.16
N THR A 520 -7.31 -10.87 -6.93
CA THR A 520 -8.23 -11.74 -7.66
C THR A 520 -9.65 -11.20 -7.56
N GLY A 521 -10.32 -11.03 -8.71
CA GLY A 521 -11.67 -10.46 -8.74
C GLY A 521 -11.76 -8.96 -8.49
N GLY A 522 -10.62 -8.26 -8.33
CA GLY A 522 -10.54 -6.83 -8.03
C GLY A 522 -11.26 -5.91 -9.02
N LEU A 523 -11.41 -6.34 -10.28
CA LEU A 523 -12.15 -5.63 -11.33
C LEU A 523 -13.68 -5.69 -11.13
N TYR A 524 -14.17 -6.75 -10.49
CA TYR A 524 -15.58 -7.11 -10.49
C TYR A 524 -16.25 -6.95 -9.13
N ASN A 525 -15.51 -7.10 -8.05
CA ASN A 525 -16.03 -7.09 -6.68
C ASN A 525 -16.62 -5.74 -6.26
N ALA A 526 -17.25 -5.70 -5.07
CA ALA A 526 -17.87 -4.47 -4.56
C ALA A 526 -16.86 -3.50 -3.95
N TYR A 527 -15.70 -4.01 -3.51
CA TYR A 527 -14.69 -3.22 -2.81
C TYR A 527 -13.92 -2.28 -3.73
N THR A 528 -13.29 -2.81 -4.78
CA THR A 528 -12.44 -2.07 -5.71
C THR A 528 -12.92 -2.17 -7.17
N GLY A 529 -13.90 -3.02 -7.42
CA GLY A 529 -14.44 -3.30 -8.75
C GLY A 529 -15.69 -2.52 -9.13
N GLY A 530 -16.20 -2.83 -10.33
CA GLY A 530 -17.37 -2.17 -10.89
C GLY A 530 -18.68 -2.40 -10.11
N THR A 531 -18.77 -3.45 -9.28
CA THR A 531 -19.95 -3.69 -8.46
C THR A 531 -20.15 -2.60 -7.39
N GLY A 532 -19.07 -2.05 -6.83
CA GLY A 532 -19.16 -0.92 -5.89
C GLY A 532 -19.65 0.36 -6.55
N VAL A 533 -19.26 0.57 -7.82
CA VAL A 533 -19.76 1.69 -8.64
C VAL A 533 -21.24 1.54 -8.95
N LEU A 534 -21.69 0.32 -9.29
CA LEU A 534 -23.11 0.01 -9.49
C LEU A 534 -23.94 0.28 -8.23
N LEU A 535 -23.44 -0.11 -7.05
CA LEU A 535 -24.08 0.17 -5.76
C LEU A 535 -24.23 1.68 -5.52
N ALA A 536 -23.16 2.44 -5.70
CA ALA A 536 -23.21 3.89 -5.52
C ALA A 536 -24.19 4.55 -6.50
N LEU A 537 -24.21 4.09 -7.74
CA LEU A 537 -25.12 4.61 -8.76
C LEU A 537 -26.58 4.24 -8.48
N SER A 538 -26.89 3.05 -7.97
CA SER A 538 -28.26 2.62 -7.68
C SER A 538 -28.86 3.37 -6.48
N HIS A 539 -28.05 3.73 -5.49
CA HIS A 539 -28.51 4.42 -4.27
C HIS A 539 -28.69 5.93 -4.44
N THR A 540 -28.10 6.50 -5.49
CA THR A 540 -28.12 7.96 -5.73
C THR A 540 -28.85 8.35 -7.02
N GLY A 541 -29.52 7.41 -7.70
CA GLY A 541 -30.37 7.68 -8.88
C GLY A 541 -30.43 6.51 -9.87
N ASP A 542 -30.79 6.81 -11.13
CA ASP A 542 -30.90 5.80 -12.19
C ASP A 542 -29.55 5.27 -12.66
N VAL A 543 -29.39 3.94 -12.71
CA VAL A 543 -28.17 3.29 -13.20
C VAL A 543 -28.05 3.46 -14.72
N PRO A 544 -26.96 4.06 -15.26
CA PRO A 544 -26.77 4.25 -16.69
C PRO A 544 -26.73 2.93 -17.48
N SER A 545 -27.17 2.99 -18.74
CA SER A 545 -27.23 1.82 -19.62
C SER A 545 -25.86 1.16 -19.87
N ILE A 546 -24.77 1.94 -19.87
CA ILE A 546 -23.40 1.43 -19.97
C ILE A 546 -23.05 0.54 -18.76
N ALA A 547 -23.40 0.95 -17.55
CA ALA A 547 -23.14 0.20 -16.33
C ALA A 547 -24.01 -1.08 -16.25
N LEU A 548 -25.29 -0.98 -16.66
CA LEU A 548 -26.17 -2.16 -16.76
C LEU A 548 -25.66 -3.18 -17.80
N ARG A 549 -25.12 -2.71 -18.93
CA ARG A 549 -24.49 -3.56 -19.94
C ARG A 549 -23.26 -4.25 -19.37
N TRP A 550 -22.39 -3.49 -18.69
CA TRP A 550 -21.22 -4.04 -18.02
C TRP A 550 -21.60 -5.16 -17.03
N ALA A 551 -22.61 -4.94 -16.18
CA ALA A 551 -23.10 -5.96 -15.23
C ALA A 551 -23.58 -7.24 -15.93
N LYS A 552 -24.18 -7.09 -17.12
CA LYS A 552 -24.64 -8.23 -17.92
C LYS A 552 -23.47 -8.99 -18.55
N GLU A 553 -22.49 -8.27 -19.10
CA GLU A 553 -21.38 -8.81 -19.88
C GLU A 553 -20.27 -9.41 -19.01
N TYR A 554 -19.86 -8.70 -17.95
CA TYR A 554 -18.67 -9.03 -17.17
C TYR A 554 -18.95 -9.74 -15.85
N LEU A 555 -20.17 -9.65 -15.30
CA LEU A 555 -20.54 -10.45 -14.12
C LEU A 555 -21.13 -11.80 -14.54
N ASN A 556 -20.60 -12.46 -15.56
CA ASN A 556 -21.13 -13.69 -16.14
C ASN A 556 -20.68 -14.95 -15.36
N GLU A 557 -21.15 -16.14 -15.77
CA GLU A 557 -20.86 -17.39 -15.04
C GLU A 557 -19.37 -17.76 -14.99
N GLU A 558 -18.61 -17.46 -16.04
CA GLU A 558 -17.16 -17.70 -16.10
C GLU A 558 -16.46 -16.85 -15.04
N THR A 559 -16.71 -15.54 -15.05
CA THR A 559 -16.14 -14.62 -14.07
C THR A 559 -16.56 -14.96 -12.64
N LEU A 560 -17.83 -15.26 -12.41
CA LEU A 560 -18.33 -15.60 -11.07
C LEU A 560 -17.72 -16.89 -10.53
N SER A 561 -17.35 -17.85 -11.39
CA SER A 561 -16.75 -19.12 -10.96
C SER A 561 -15.34 -18.99 -10.39
N GLU A 562 -14.67 -17.87 -10.65
CA GLU A 562 -13.32 -17.57 -10.16
C GLU A 562 -13.31 -16.77 -8.84
N LEU A 563 -14.47 -16.30 -8.38
CA LEU A 563 -14.60 -15.44 -7.20
C LEU A 563 -14.90 -16.25 -5.94
N ASP A 564 -14.46 -15.71 -4.80
CA ASP A 564 -14.90 -16.18 -3.48
C ASP A 564 -16.38 -15.80 -3.20
N ASP A 565 -16.90 -16.27 -2.07
CA ASP A 565 -18.29 -16.03 -1.65
C ASP A 565 -18.50 -14.73 -0.86
N GLY A 566 -17.47 -13.91 -0.70
CA GLY A 566 -17.46 -12.75 0.18
C GLY A 566 -18.47 -11.66 -0.13
N LEU A 567 -18.72 -10.81 0.87
CA LEU A 567 -19.63 -9.67 0.75
C LEU A 567 -18.97 -8.50 0.03
N LEU A 568 -17.71 -8.15 0.32
CA LEU A 568 -17.01 -7.07 -0.39
C LEU A 568 -16.11 -7.61 -1.52
N SER A 569 -15.55 -8.81 -1.33
CA SER A 569 -14.60 -9.44 -2.25
C SER A 569 -15.24 -10.24 -3.39
N GLY A 570 -16.50 -10.70 -3.23
CA GLY A 570 -16.99 -11.81 -4.05
C GLY A 570 -18.49 -11.87 -4.31
N ARG A 571 -18.96 -13.10 -4.53
CA ARG A 571 -20.27 -13.43 -5.10
C ARG A 571 -21.44 -12.92 -4.25
N ALA A 572 -21.35 -12.93 -2.92
CA ALA A 572 -22.46 -12.50 -2.06
C ALA A 572 -22.78 -11.00 -2.20
N GLY A 573 -21.77 -10.15 -2.32
CA GLY A 573 -21.98 -8.72 -2.59
C GLY A 573 -22.49 -8.46 -4.00
N ILE A 574 -21.91 -9.16 -4.98
CA ILE A 574 -22.34 -9.06 -6.38
C ILE A 574 -23.83 -9.43 -6.51
N ALA A 575 -24.27 -10.50 -5.85
CA ALA A 575 -25.68 -10.89 -5.83
C ALA A 575 -26.58 -9.82 -5.20
N GLY A 576 -26.16 -9.20 -4.09
CA GLY A 576 -26.87 -8.10 -3.45
C GLY A 576 -27.10 -6.91 -4.40
N VAL A 577 -26.05 -6.45 -5.06
CA VAL A 577 -26.14 -5.33 -6.01
C VAL A 577 -26.92 -5.70 -7.27
N LEU A 578 -26.71 -6.90 -7.82
CA LEU A 578 -27.49 -7.40 -8.97
C LEU A 578 -28.99 -7.43 -8.67
N TYR A 579 -29.37 -7.78 -7.44
CA TYR A 579 -30.76 -7.75 -7.00
C TYR A 579 -31.32 -6.32 -7.04
N GLN A 580 -30.59 -5.35 -6.47
CA GLN A 580 -31.02 -3.94 -6.41
C GLN A 580 -31.22 -3.32 -7.81
N ILE A 581 -30.33 -3.63 -8.76
CA ILE A 581 -30.40 -3.08 -10.13
C ILE A 581 -31.31 -3.89 -11.08
N GLY A 582 -32.03 -4.89 -10.55
CA GLY A 582 -33.11 -5.58 -11.28
C GLY A 582 -32.76 -6.95 -11.88
N PHE A 583 -31.52 -7.44 -11.77
CA PHE A 583 -31.13 -8.79 -12.22
C PHE A 583 -31.48 -9.87 -11.17
N ARG A 584 -32.74 -9.88 -10.70
CA ARG A 584 -33.19 -10.68 -9.55
C ARG A 584 -33.02 -12.18 -9.72
N GLU A 585 -33.33 -12.74 -10.90
CA GLU A 585 -33.17 -14.18 -11.16
C GLU A 585 -31.71 -14.61 -11.05
N LYS A 586 -30.80 -13.81 -11.60
CA LYS A 586 -29.35 -14.05 -11.54
C LYS A 586 -28.82 -13.94 -10.12
N ALA A 587 -29.24 -12.91 -9.37
CA ALA A 587 -28.90 -12.75 -7.96
C ALA A 587 -29.37 -13.96 -7.12
N ASN A 588 -30.62 -14.38 -7.29
CA ASN A 588 -31.18 -15.53 -6.57
C ASN A 588 -30.44 -16.84 -6.91
N LYS A 589 -30.02 -17.03 -8.16
CA LYS A 589 -29.17 -18.17 -8.54
C LYS A 589 -27.87 -18.17 -7.74
N ILE A 590 -27.18 -17.03 -7.68
CA ILE A 590 -25.92 -16.89 -6.93
C ILE A 590 -26.12 -17.16 -5.44
N PHE A 591 -27.13 -16.55 -4.80
CA PHE A 591 -27.44 -16.80 -3.38
C PHE A 591 -27.68 -18.29 -3.06
N ASN A 592 -28.33 -19.01 -3.98
CA ASN A 592 -28.58 -20.44 -3.81
C ASN A 592 -27.32 -21.30 -3.95
N GLU A 593 -26.36 -20.88 -4.78
CA GLU A 593 -25.08 -21.57 -5.00
C GLU A 593 -24.05 -21.34 -3.89
N ILE A 594 -24.16 -20.23 -3.13
CA ILE A 594 -23.26 -19.94 -2.00
C ILE A 594 -23.41 -21.03 -0.93
N THR A 595 -22.28 -21.53 -0.42
CA THR A 595 -22.24 -22.54 0.64
C THR A 595 -21.44 -22.07 1.85
N ILE A 596 -21.82 -22.52 3.04
CA ILE A 596 -21.08 -22.22 4.27
C ILE A 596 -20.05 -23.32 4.49
N ASP A 597 -18.77 -22.98 4.27
CA ASP A 597 -17.67 -23.90 4.57
C ASP A 597 -17.47 -24.03 6.08
N ARG A 598 -17.62 -25.27 6.58
CA ARG A 598 -17.45 -25.61 8.00
C ARG A 598 -16.01 -25.51 8.48
N ASN A 599 -15.05 -25.54 7.56
CA ASN A 599 -13.62 -25.42 7.86
C ASN A 599 -13.12 -23.97 7.74
N SER A 600 -13.96 -23.05 7.26
CA SER A 600 -13.57 -21.65 7.17
C SER A 600 -13.24 -21.08 8.55
N ARG A 601 -12.15 -20.33 8.60
CA ARG A 601 -11.72 -19.52 9.75
C ARG A 601 -11.78 -18.03 9.47
N ASP A 602 -12.26 -17.64 8.29
CA ASP A 602 -12.40 -16.24 7.90
C ASP A 602 -13.69 -15.67 8.51
N ILE A 603 -13.54 -14.80 9.49
CA ILE A 603 -14.66 -14.21 10.24
C ILE A 603 -15.19 -12.92 9.62
N THR A 604 -14.50 -12.39 8.61
CA THR A 604 -14.59 -10.98 8.21
C THR A 604 -15.92 -10.61 7.57
N LEU A 605 -16.25 -9.31 7.53
CA LEU A 605 -17.27 -8.77 6.63
C LEU A 605 -16.76 -8.67 5.20
N TYR A 606 -15.46 -8.71 4.98
CA TYR A 606 -14.85 -8.61 3.65
C TYR A 606 -15.14 -9.86 2.80
N SER A 607 -14.47 -10.96 3.12
CA SER A 607 -14.56 -12.26 2.42
C SER A 607 -15.22 -13.36 3.26
N GLY A 608 -15.34 -13.13 4.57
CA GLY A 608 -15.63 -14.17 5.55
C GLY A 608 -17.10 -14.39 5.90
N LEU A 609 -17.27 -15.28 6.88
CA LEU A 609 -18.55 -15.81 7.34
C LEU A 609 -19.53 -14.71 7.80
N ALA A 610 -19.05 -13.61 8.39
CA ALA A 610 -19.94 -12.53 8.81
C ALA A 610 -20.55 -11.81 7.61
N GLY A 611 -19.74 -11.51 6.59
CA GLY A 611 -20.22 -10.86 5.37
C GLY A 611 -21.17 -11.77 4.59
N VAL A 612 -20.79 -13.04 4.41
CA VAL A 612 -21.63 -14.03 3.73
C VAL A 612 -22.96 -14.24 4.47
N GLY A 613 -22.90 -14.43 5.78
CA GLY A 613 -24.09 -14.60 6.62
C GLY A 613 -25.03 -13.39 6.54
N LEU A 614 -24.48 -12.17 6.63
CA LEU A 614 -25.26 -10.93 6.53
C LEU A 614 -25.94 -10.79 5.16
N SER A 615 -25.25 -11.11 4.07
CA SER A 615 -25.82 -11.08 2.72
C SER A 615 -26.96 -12.08 2.55
N LEU A 616 -26.77 -13.32 3.02
CA LEU A 616 -27.80 -14.35 2.97
C LEU A 616 -29.01 -14.02 3.85
N LEU A 617 -28.80 -13.39 5.00
CA LEU A 617 -29.90 -12.90 5.86
C LEU A 617 -30.73 -11.85 5.10
N SER A 618 -30.05 -10.85 4.52
CA SER A 618 -30.66 -9.80 3.70
C SER A 618 -31.50 -10.38 2.55
N ALA A 619 -30.94 -11.33 1.81
CA ALA A 619 -31.64 -12.02 0.72
C ALA A 619 -32.83 -12.86 1.21
N SER A 620 -32.66 -13.60 2.31
CA SER A 620 -33.71 -14.48 2.86
C SER A 620 -34.97 -13.74 3.27
N ASN A 621 -34.81 -12.50 3.75
CA ASN A 621 -35.95 -11.68 4.14
C ASN A 621 -36.78 -11.25 2.93
N LEU A 622 -36.13 -10.86 1.84
CA LEU A 622 -36.81 -10.43 0.60
C LEU A 622 -37.57 -11.57 -0.09
N THR A 623 -37.01 -12.77 -0.05
CA THR A 623 -37.56 -13.94 -0.77
C THR A 623 -38.40 -14.85 0.12
N GLU A 624 -38.46 -14.57 1.42
CA GLU A 624 -39.00 -15.47 2.45
C GLU A 624 -38.38 -16.89 2.40
N ASP A 625 -37.14 -17.00 1.93
CA ASP A 625 -36.45 -18.26 1.71
C ASP A 625 -35.79 -18.78 2.99
N LYS A 626 -36.44 -19.79 3.59
CA LYS A 626 -35.96 -20.47 4.81
C LYS A 626 -34.62 -21.17 4.63
N HIS A 627 -34.24 -21.57 3.43
CA HIS A 627 -32.96 -22.20 3.17
C HIS A 627 -31.81 -21.19 3.26
N LEU A 628 -31.97 -20.00 2.67
CA LEU A 628 -31.00 -18.91 2.80
C LEU A 628 -30.85 -18.46 4.25
N TYR A 629 -31.97 -18.32 4.98
CA TYR A 629 -31.94 -18.03 6.42
C TYR A 629 -31.17 -19.11 7.21
N SER A 630 -31.40 -20.39 6.91
CA SER A 630 -30.68 -21.48 7.56
C SER A 630 -29.17 -21.43 7.30
N LYS A 631 -28.74 -21.07 6.08
CA LYS A 631 -27.31 -20.87 5.77
C LYS A 631 -26.74 -19.68 6.57
N SER A 632 -27.46 -18.56 6.66
CA SER A 632 -27.05 -17.42 7.50
C SER A 632 -26.84 -17.84 8.96
N VAL A 633 -27.77 -18.61 9.54
CA VAL A 633 -27.62 -19.11 10.91
C VAL A 633 -26.43 -20.07 11.06
N GLN A 634 -26.16 -20.93 10.06
CA GLN A 634 -24.98 -21.80 10.08
C GLN A 634 -23.67 -21.01 10.10
N ALA A 635 -23.59 -19.91 9.34
CA ALA A 635 -22.43 -19.02 9.39
C ALA A 635 -22.27 -18.40 10.79
N ALA A 636 -23.37 -17.97 11.41
CA ALA A 636 -23.37 -17.41 12.76
C ALA A 636 -22.94 -18.43 13.83
N GLU A 637 -23.43 -19.67 13.75
CA GLU A 637 -23.02 -20.75 14.65
C GLU A 637 -21.52 -21.05 14.52
N LYS A 638 -20.99 -21.05 13.29
CA LYS A 638 -19.55 -21.22 13.07
C LYS A 638 -18.73 -20.08 13.67
N LEU A 639 -19.18 -18.83 13.52
CA LEU A 639 -18.53 -17.67 14.13
C LEU A 639 -18.51 -17.77 15.67
N VAL A 640 -19.56 -18.33 16.29
CA VAL A 640 -19.59 -18.59 17.73
C VAL A 640 -18.54 -19.62 18.16
N GLU A 641 -18.29 -20.66 17.35
CA GLU A 641 -17.20 -21.61 17.61
C GLU A 641 -15.84 -20.89 17.57
N LEU A 642 -15.59 -20.12 16.51
CA LEU A 642 -14.33 -19.40 16.33
C LEU A 642 -14.10 -18.35 17.43
N LEU A 643 -15.17 -17.70 17.90
CA LEU A 643 -15.10 -16.74 19.01
C LEU A 643 -14.65 -17.41 20.32
N LYS A 644 -15.07 -18.66 20.55
CA LYS A 644 -14.68 -19.46 21.71
C LYS A 644 -13.26 -20.02 21.59
N GLU A 645 -12.80 -20.30 20.37
CA GLU A 645 -11.44 -20.75 20.08
C GLU A 645 -10.39 -19.64 20.22
N ASP A 646 -10.80 -18.38 20.23
CA ASP A 646 -9.92 -17.20 20.26
C ASP A 646 -8.87 -17.20 19.14
N ILE A 647 -9.37 -17.32 17.90
CA ILE A 647 -8.52 -17.45 16.72
C ILE A 647 -7.71 -16.18 16.44
N GLN A 648 -6.56 -16.35 15.77
CA GLN A 648 -5.90 -15.24 15.09
C GLN A 648 -6.56 -14.98 13.73
N ILE A 649 -6.83 -13.72 13.45
CA ILE A 649 -7.43 -13.27 12.18
C ILE A 649 -6.31 -13.13 11.14
N MET A 650 -6.52 -13.72 9.97
CA MET A 650 -5.57 -13.64 8.85
C MET A 650 -5.73 -12.31 8.11
N LYS A 651 -4.61 -11.80 7.57
CA LYS A 651 -4.61 -10.65 6.67
C LYS A 651 -4.88 -11.12 5.24
N ASP A 652 -5.82 -10.48 4.58
CA ASP A 652 -6.22 -10.68 3.19
C ASP A 652 -5.44 -9.78 2.22
N ASP A 653 -5.00 -8.60 2.67
CA ASP A 653 -4.11 -7.72 1.93
C ASP A 653 -2.95 -7.19 2.79
N TRP A 654 -2.04 -6.49 2.13
CA TRP A 654 -0.78 -6.00 2.69
C TRP A 654 -0.90 -4.85 3.70
N ASP A 655 -2.04 -4.18 3.74
CA ASP A 655 -2.37 -3.03 4.57
C ASP A 655 -3.53 -3.34 5.54
N THR A 656 -4.06 -4.57 5.53
CA THR A 656 -5.13 -5.02 6.40
C THR A 656 -4.80 -4.84 7.87
N ILE A 657 -5.74 -4.21 8.57
CA ILE A 657 -5.77 -4.08 10.02
C ILE A 657 -6.86 -5.01 10.53
N THR A 658 -6.47 -6.04 11.29
CA THR A 658 -7.35 -7.15 11.73
C THR A 658 -8.23 -6.79 12.93
N LYS A 659 -8.51 -5.50 13.12
CA LYS A 659 -9.23 -4.94 14.28
C LYS A 659 -10.22 -3.90 13.77
N GLY A 660 -11.50 -4.01 14.09
CA GLY A 660 -12.53 -3.07 13.62
C GLY A 660 -13.60 -3.73 12.76
N LEU A 661 -14.30 -2.92 11.96
CA LEU A 661 -15.57 -3.31 11.37
C LEU A 661 -15.44 -4.34 10.24
N ILE A 662 -14.47 -4.16 9.34
CA ILE A 662 -14.44 -4.95 8.10
C ILE A 662 -13.71 -6.28 8.31
N HIS A 663 -12.57 -6.23 8.99
CA HIS A 663 -11.72 -7.39 9.19
C HIS A 663 -11.70 -7.92 10.63
N GLY A 664 -12.30 -7.21 11.59
CA GLY A 664 -12.29 -7.55 13.02
C GLY A 664 -13.60 -8.13 13.54
N TRP A 665 -13.65 -8.33 14.86
CA TRP A 665 -14.83 -8.89 15.53
C TRP A 665 -16.01 -7.91 15.62
N SER A 666 -15.79 -6.62 15.40
CA SER A 666 -16.87 -5.63 15.32
C SER A 666 -17.80 -5.91 14.13
N GLY A 667 -17.27 -6.44 13.02
CA GLY A 667 -18.08 -6.91 11.90
C GLY A 667 -18.95 -8.13 12.22
N VAL A 668 -18.40 -9.07 12.99
CA VAL A 668 -19.15 -10.19 13.54
C VAL A 668 -20.26 -9.70 14.49
N SER A 669 -19.95 -8.70 15.32
CA SER A 669 -20.94 -8.06 16.21
C SER A 669 -22.07 -7.40 15.43
N LEU A 670 -21.76 -6.72 14.31
CA LEU A 670 -22.78 -6.16 13.41
C LEU A 670 -23.72 -7.25 12.89
N PHE A 671 -23.17 -8.37 12.42
CA PHE A 671 -23.98 -9.49 11.90
C PHE A 671 -24.86 -10.10 13.00
N PHE A 672 -24.32 -10.39 14.18
CA PHE A 672 -25.09 -10.92 15.31
C PHE A 672 -26.18 -9.95 15.79
N SER A 673 -25.89 -8.64 15.83
CA SER A 673 -26.88 -7.61 16.17
C SER A 673 -28.04 -7.58 15.17
N THR A 674 -27.73 -7.77 13.89
CA THR A 674 -28.72 -7.84 12.79
C THR A 674 -29.57 -9.11 12.91
N LEU A 675 -28.95 -10.26 13.22
CA LEU A 675 -29.69 -11.51 13.48
C LEU A 675 -30.64 -11.38 14.66
N TYR A 676 -30.20 -10.75 15.75
CA TYR A 676 -31.06 -10.47 16.91
C TYR A 676 -32.26 -9.61 16.52
N HIS A 677 -32.05 -8.53 15.76
CA HIS A 677 -33.14 -7.70 15.27
C HIS A 677 -34.15 -8.51 14.45
N PHE A 678 -33.65 -9.44 13.63
CA PHE A 678 -34.46 -10.25 12.75
C PHE A 678 -35.32 -11.31 13.46
N ASN A 679 -34.76 -12.06 14.42
CA ASN A 679 -35.44 -13.21 15.05
C ASN A 679 -35.76 -13.06 16.55
N GLY A 680 -35.25 -12.03 17.20
CA GLY A 680 -35.46 -11.77 18.63
C GLY A 680 -34.77 -12.76 19.58
N GLU A 681 -33.89 -13.65 19.11
CA GLU A 681 -33.20 -14.61 19.96
C GLU A 681 -32.05 -13.94 20.74
N ASN A 682 -32.24 -13.74 22.05
CA ASN A 682 -31.29 -13.05 22.92
C ASN A 682 -29.84 -13.58 22.87
N LYS A 683 -29.63 -14.87 22.55
CA LYS A 683 -28.29 -15.45 22.41
C LYS A 683 -27.43 -14.68 21.41
N TRP A 684 -28.03 -14.17 20.33
CA TRP A 684 -27.30 -13.41 19.31
C TRP A 684 -26.86 -12.05 19.85
N LEU A 685 -27.67 -11.41 20.69
CA LEU A 685 -27.29 -10.18 21.35
C LEU A 685 -26.14 -10.38 22.35
N GLU A 686 -26.14 -11.50 23.08
CA GLU A 686 -25.03 -11.86 23.98
C GLU A 686 -23.73 -12.09 23.21
N TYR A 687 -23.77 -12.85 22.10
CA TYR A 687 -22.59 -13.06 21.26
C TYR A 687 -22.15 -11.79 20.53
N ALA A 688 -23.07 -10.90 20.16
CA ALA A 688 -22.73 -9.60 19.60
C ALA A 688 -21.87 -8.77 20.56
N LEU A 689 -22.22 -8.78 21.85
CA LEU A 689 -21.44 -8.08 22.88
C LEU A 689 -20.06 -8.72 23.08
N LEU A 690 -19.99 -10.05 23.14
CA LEU A 690 -18.72 -10.78 23.29
C LEU A 690 -17.78 -10.56 22.10
N ALA A 691 -18.30 -10.57 20.88
CA ALA A 691 -17.52 -10.26 19.68
C ALA A 691 -17.02 -8.82 19.72
N LEU A 692 -17.89 -7.85 20.04
CA LEU A 692 -17.49 -6.44 20.13
C LEU A 692 -16.38 -6.24 21.17
N GLN A 693 -16.47 -6.91 22.32
CA GLN A 693 -15.48 -6.81 23.39
C GLN A 693 -14.07 -7.19 22.93
N LYS A 694 -13.91 -8.14 22.00
CA LYS A 694 -12.60 -8.52 21.45
C LYS A 694 -11.86 -7.35 20.81
N ASP A 695 -12.58 -6.49 20.10
CA ASP A 695 -12.00 -5.28 19.48
C ASP A 695 -11.89 -4.13 20.50
N LEU A 696 -12.82 -4.03 21.47
CA LEU A 696 -12.75 -3.03 22.54
C LEU A 696 -11.53 -3.22 23.44
N ASP A 697 -11.15 -4.47 23.73
CA ASP A 697 -9.95 -4.80 24.51
C ASP A 697 -8.65 -4.36 23.81
N GLN A 698 -8.74 -4.01 22.52
CA GLN A 698 -7.63 -3.49 21.71
C GLN A 698 -7.70 -1.97 21.51
N CYS A 699 -8.69 -1.30 22.10
CA CYS A 699 -8.83 0.14 22.04
C CYS A 699 -8.26 0.82 23.29
N GLU A 700 -7.73 2.03 23.13
CA GLU A 700 -7.22 2.85 24.23
C GLU A 700 -7.76 4.27 24.15
N PHE A 701 -7.89 4.91 25.32
CA PHE A 701 -8.26 6.30 25.44
C PHE A 701 -6.99 7.14 25.65
N GLU A 702 -6.70 8.05 24.73
CA GLU A 702 -5.56 8.96 24.83
C GLU A 702 -6.00 10.24 25.58
N GLU A 703 -5.64 10.35 26.87
CA GLU A 703 -6.14 11.43 27.74
C GLU A 703 -5.78 12.84 27.26
N GLY A 704 -4.60 13.02 26.64
CA GLY A 704 -4.13 14.33 26.15
C GLY A 704 -4.89 14.84 24.91
N ALA A 705 -5.21 13.93 23.98
CA ALA A 705 -5.97 14.26 22.77
C ALA A 705 -7.48 14.06 22.92
N GLN A 706 -7.90 13.39 24.01
CA GLN A 706 -9.26 12.91 24.29
C GLN A 706 -9.85 11.98 23.23
N PHE A 707 -9.01 11.22 22.54
CA PHE A 707 -9.43 10.27 21.51
C PHE A 707 -9.61 8.86 22.06
N TYR A 708 -10.54 8.12 21.45
CA TYR A 708 -10.68 6.67 21.64
C TYR A 708 -10.35 5.97 20.33
N GLN A 709 -9.34 5.10 20.34
CA GLN A 709 -8.77 4.55 19.12
C GLN A 709 -8.29 3.11 19.27
N VAL A 710 -8.24 2.40 18.14
CA VAL A 710 -7.63 1.08 18.08
C VAL A 710 -6.11 1.22 18.12
N LYS A 711 -5.47 0.45 19.00
CA LYS A 711 -4.00 0.37 19.09
C LYS A 711 -3.47 -0.64 18.07
N ASP A 712 -2.70 -0.19 17.10
CA ASP A 712 -1.98 -1.05 16.16
C ASP A 712 -0.48 -0.68 16.16
N ASP A 713 0.32 -1.46 16.87
CA ASP A 713 1.72 -1.16 17.18
C ASP A 713 1.90 0.24 17.79
N ALA A 714 2.59 1.15 17.08
CA ALA A 714 2.82 2.54 17.44
C ALA A 714 1.94 3.53 16.63
N ARG A 715 0.89 3.03 15.95
CA ARG A 715 0.04 3.83 15.06
C ARG A 715 -1.36 4.03 15.62
N TYR A 716 -1.85 5.24 15.42
CA TYR A 716 -3.23 5.62 15.65
C TYR A 716 -4.10 5.27 14.44
N VAL A 717 -5.19 4.54 14.68
CA VAL A 717 -6.04 4.01 13.62
C VAL A 717 -7.51 4.41 13.85
N PRO A 718 -7.96 5.55 13.32
CA PRO A 718 -9.33 6.03 13.53
C PRO A 718 -10.33 5.48 12.50
N TYR A 719 -9.87 4.84 11.42
CA TYR A 719 -10.65 4.60 10.20
C TYR A 719 -11.83 3.63 10.35
N LEU A 720 -12.67 3.59 9.31
CA LEU A 720 -13.88 2.77 9.25
C LEU A 720 -13.58 1.28 9.08
N ALA A 721 -12.64 0.89 8.20
CA ALA A 721 -12.38 -0.53 7.94
C ALA A 721 -11.72 -1.25 9.11
N GLY A 722 -10.49 -0.84 9.43
CA GLY A 722 -9.82 -1.19 10.66
C GLY A 722 -9.51 0.09 11.41
N GLY A 723 -10.05 0.23 12.61
CA GLY A 723 -9.99 1.47 13.39
C GLY A 723 -11.25 1.75 14.20
N SER A 724 -11.18 2.78 15.04
CA SER A 724 -12.23 3.06 16.02
C SER A 724 -13.53 3.63 15.44
N GLY A 725 -13.49 4.28 14.27
CA GLY A 725 -14.70 4.68 13.56
C GLY A 725 -15.60 3.48 13.23
N GLY A 726 -15.00 2.38 12.76
CA GLY A 726 -15.71 1.13 12.51
C GLY A 726 -16.25 0.46 13.77
N VAL A 727 -15.44 0.40 14.83
CA VAL A 727 -15.86 -0.10 16.15
C VAL A 727 -17.05 0.72 16.67
N GLY A 728 -17.02 2.04 16.52
CA GLY A 728 -18.10 2.96 16.90
C GLY A 728 -19.40 2.68 16.17
N LEU A 729 -19.37 2.39 14.87
CA LEU A 729 -20.57 2.00 14.13
C LEU A 729 -21.18 0.69 14.65
N ALA A 730 -20.34 -0.30 14.99
CA ALA A 730 -20.82 -1.54 15.61
C ALA A 730 -21.41 -1.32 17.02
N MET A 731 -20.78 -0.49 17.86
CA MET A 731 -21.33 -0.06 19.16
C MET A 731 -22.71 0.57 18.99
N ILE A 732 -22.84 1.52 18.07
CA ILE A 732 -24.09 2.24 17.82
C ILE A 732 -25.17 1.28 17.34
N GLN A 733 -24.84 0.34 16.45
CA GLN A 733 -25.80 -0.66 16.00
C GLN A 733 -26.26 -1.56 17.14
N TYR A 734 -25.33 -2.04 17.99
CA TYR A 734 -25.68 -2.80 19.18
C TYR A 734 -26.62 -2.02 20.10
N LYS A 735 -26.35 -0.73 20.35
CA LYS A 735 -27.21 0.14 21.17
C LYS A 735 -28.60 0.31 20.55
N ASN A 736 -28.66 0.47 19.22
CA ASN A 736 -29.92 0.65 18.50
C ASN A 736 -30.83 -0.59 18.64
N VAL A 737 -30.27 -1.80 18.52
CA VAL A 737 -31.08 -3.04 18.62
C VAL A 737 -31.36 -3.47 20.06
N SER A 738 -30.44 -3.22 21.00
CA SER A 738 -30.61 -3.62 22.41
C SER A 738 -31.44 -2.63 23.23
N GLY A 739 -31.54 -1.36 22.81
CA GLY A 739 -32.13 -0.28 23.61
C GLY A 739 -31.23 0.22 24.75
N SER A 740 -29.96 -0.21 24.81
CA SER A 740 -29.02 0.12 25.89
C SER A 740 -28.36 1.51 25.70
N ILE A 741 -29.11 2.57 25.93
CA ILE A 741 -28.69 3.95 25.61
C ILE A 741 -27.44 4.41 26.40
N GLU A 742 -27.24 3.94 27.63
CA GLU A 742 -26.16 4.39 28.53
C GLU A 742 -24.78 3.79 28.23
N LEU A 743 -24.67 2.78 27.35
CA LEU A 743 -23.39 2.14 27.05
C LEU A 743 -22.47 3.05 26.22
N TRP A 744 -21.18 2.98 26.54
CA TRP A 744 -20.04 3.54 25.81
C TRP A 744 -20.11 5.05 25.48
N GLN A 745 -20.79 5.84 26.32
CA GLN A 745 -20.94 7.28 26.11
C GLN A 745 -19.58 7.99 25.99
N LYS A 746 -18.61 7.62 26.84
CA LYS A 746 -17.26 8.21 26.85
C LYS A 746 -16.48 7.82 25.60
N GLU A 747 -16.53 6.56 25.21
CA GLU A 747 -15.81 5.99 24.07
C GLU A 747 -16.35 6.56 22.76
N LEU A 748 -17.68 6.66 22.61
CA LEU A 748 -18.30 7.29 21.44
C LEU A 748 -17.96 8.78 21.33
N HIS A 749 -17.87 9.50 22.46
CA HIS A 749 -17.35 10.87 22.47
C HIS A 749 -15.90 10.90 21.97
N GLY A 750 -15.04 10.03 22.49
CA GLY A 750 -13.64 9.94 22.05
C GLY A 750 -13.47 9.55 20.57
N ILE A 751 -14.36 8.73 20.02
CA ILE A 751 -14.42 8.40 18.59
C ILE A 751 -14.84 9.64 17.78
N GLY A 752 -15.84 10.39 18.25
CA GLY A 752 -16.25 11.65 17.64
C GLY A 752 -15.12 12.68 17.59
N VAL A 753 -14.37 12.82 18.69
CA VAL A 753 -13.19 13.71 18.73
C VAL A 753 -12.13 13.23 17.73
N ALA A 754 -11.87 11.91 17.64
CA ALA A 754 -10.92 11.35 16.66
C ALA A 754 -11.36 11.55 15.20
N ALA A 755 -12.65 11.38 14.91
CA ALA A 755 -13.25 11.66 13.60
C ALA A 755 -13.20 13.14 13.24
N ASN A 756 -13.10 14.02 14.23
CA ASN A 756 -12.93 15.46 14.07
C ASN A 756 -11.46 15.92 14.05
N SER A 757 -10.53 15.02 13.68
CA SER A 757 -9.13 15.41 13.49
C SER A 757 -8.96 16.40 12.34
N LYS A 758 -7.99 17.31 12.45
CA LYS A 758 -7.77 18.41 11.49
C LYS A 758 -7.54 17.97 10.04
N THR A 759 -6.86 16.84 9.83
CA THR A 759 -6.50 16.32 8.50
C THR A 759 -6.41 14.79 8.51
N PHE A 760 -6.66 14.16 7.38
CA PHE A 760 -6.51 12.72 7.18
C PHE A 760 -5.60 12.40 6.01
N PHE A 761 -5.03 11.22 5.92
CA PHE A 761 -4.07 10.96 4.85
C PHE A 761 -4.70 11.02 3.44
N GLY A 762 -5.94 10.51 3.30
CA GLY A 762 -6.71 10.54 2.06
C GLY A 762 -8.23 10.61 2.30
N PRO A 763 -9.03 10.82 1.24
CA PRO A 763 -10.46 11.07 1.36
C PRO A 763 -11.35 9.82 1.32
N GLY A 764 -10.79 8.62 1.12
CA GLY A 764 -11.55 7.39 0.89
C GLY A 764 -12.55 6.98 1.99
N LEU A 765 -13.39 5.99 1.69
CA LEU A 765 -14.42 5.49 2.61
C LEU A 765 -13.82 4.62 3.72
N PHE A 766 -13.06 3.59 3.34
CA PHE A 766 -12.66 2.57 4.32
C PHE A 766 -11.43 2.96 5.13
N ARG A 767 -10.48 3.70 4.52
CA ARG A 767 -9.23 4.15 5.13
C ARG A 767 -8.99 5.66 4.93
N GLY A 768 -10.04 6.45 5.00
CA GLY A 768 -9.94 7.89 4.79
C GLY A 768 -11.00 8.69 5.52
N LEU A 769 -10.99 10.00 5.22
CA LEU A 769 -11.88 11.00 5.79
C LEU A 769 -13.36 10.58 5.70
N THR A 770 -13.79 10.03 4.58
CA THR A 770 -15.23 9.86 4.32
C THR A 770 -15.86 8.78 5.22
N GLY A 771 -15.11 7.75 5.59
CA GLY A 771 -15.56 6.82 6.65
C GLY A 771 -15.72 7.48 8.02
N LEU A 772 -14.92 8.50 8.29
CA LEU A 772 -15.00 9.28 9.53
C LEU A 772 -16.15 10.29 9.51
N ILE A 773 -16.52 10.81 8.34
CA ILE A 773 -17.78 11.56 8.18
C ILE A 773 -18.97 10.67 8.57
N SER A 774 -19.00 9.42 8.11
CA SER A 774 -20.04 8.45 8.50
C SER A 774 -20.03 8.16 10.01
N ALA A 775 -18.84 7.99 10.61
CA ALA A 775 -18.73 7.78 12.05
C ALA A 775 -19.17 9.02 12.87
N ALA A 776 -18.78 10.22 12.45
CA ALA A 776 -19.16 11.48 13.09
C ALA A 776 -20.68 11.69 13.05
N ASP A 777 -21.32 11.51 11.88
CA ASP A 777 -22.78 11.59 11.73
C ASP A 777 -23.50 10.57 12.64
N ALA A 778 -23.01 9.33 12.69
CA ALA A 778 -23.58 8.29 13.54
C ALA A 778 -23.45 8.61 15.04
N VAL A 779 -22.28 9.11 15.46
CA VAL A 779 -22.02 9.53 16.85
C VAL A 779 -22.90 10.70 17.24
N ASP A 780 -22.96 11.76 16.43
CA ASP A 780 -23.78 12.94 16.69
C ASP A 780 -25.26 12.57 16.88
N ARG A 781 -25.78 11.71 15.99
CA ARG A 781 -27.17 11.21 16.08
C ARG A 781 -27.40 10.31 17.30
N ASN A 782 -26.44 9.45 17.66
CA ASN A 782 -26.57 8.55 18.81
C ASN A 782 -26.55 9.32 20.14
N LEU A 783 -25.62 10.27 20.26
CA LEU A 783 -25.42 11.10 21.44
C LEU A 783 -26.38 12.30 21.51
N LYS A 784 -27.14 12.57 20.44
CA LYS A 784 -28.07 13.71 20.31
C LYS A 784 -27.36 15.04 20.54
N LEU A 785 -26.15 15.17 20.00
CA LEU A 785 -25.39 16.42 20.11
C LEU A 785 -26.07 17.51 19.26
N PRO A 786 -26.19 18.74 19.77
CA PRO A 786 -26.63 19.87 18.94
C PRO A 786 -25.57 20.15 17.87
N SER A 787 -25.97 20.67 16.71
CA SER A 787 -25.07 20.90 15.56
C SER A 787 -23.81 21.67 15.93
N GLU A 788 -23.93 22.72 16.75
CA GLU A 788 -22.80 23.55 17.22
C GLU A 788 -21.74 22.79 18.04
N LYS A 789 -22.12 21.64 18.61
CA LYS A 789 -21.25 20.76 19.41
C LYS A 789 -21.02 19.40 18.74
N GLY A 790 -21.58 19.19 17.54
CA GLY A 790 -21.43 17.97 16.76
C GLY A 790 -20.07 17.91 16.08
N TYR A 791 -19.68 16.71 15.69
CA TYR A 791 -18.44 16.44 14.98
C TYR A 791 -18.60 16.55 13.46
N LEU A 792 -19.80 16.25 12.94
CA LEU A 792 -20.05 16.10 11.51
C LEU A 792 -19.66 17.32 10.67
N GLU A 793 -20.07 18.52 11.06
CA GLU A 793 -19.85 19.73 10.26
C GLU A 793 -18.37 20.01 10.03
N ARG A 794 -17.57 19.85 11.08
CA ARG A 794 -16.13 20.06 11.03
C ARG A 794 -15.43 18.95 10.27
N THR A 795 -15.72 17.68 10.57
CA THR A 795 -15.18 16.55 9.80
C THR A 795 -15.50 16.69 8.32
N PHE A 796 -16.73 17.06 7.97
CA PHE A 796 -17.14 17.28 6.59
C PHE A 796 -16.35 18.42 5.93
N SER A 797 -16.11 19.54 6.64
CA SER A 797 -15.39 20.69 6.09
C SER A 797 -14.00 20.32 5.54
N THR A 798 -13.35 19.31 6.13
CA THR A 798 -12.05 18.78 5.71
C THR A 798 -12.05 18.19 4.30
N ILE A 799 -13.22 17.85 3.73
CA ILE A 799 -13.32 17.35 2.34
C ILE A 799 -12.83 18.40 1.32
N ASN A 800 -12.90 19.68 1.67
CA ASN A 800 -12.43 20.78 0.86
C ASN A 800 -10.93 20.76 0.58
N LEU A 801 -10.15 19.98 1.36
CA LEU A 801 -8.72 19.81 1.13
C LEU A 801 -8.40 18.81 0.01
N TYR A 802 -9.36 17.98 -0.43
CA TYR A 802 -9.12 16.88 -1.38
C TYR A 802 -9.95 16.98 -2.66
N LEU A 803 -11.08 17.69 -2.64
CA LEU A 803 -12.05 17.63 -3.74
C LEU A 803 -11.53 18.30 -5.01
N LEU A 804 -11.63 17.57 -6.12
CA LEU A 804 -11.16 17.99 -7.44
C LEU A 804 -12.34 18.22 -8.39
N GLU A 805 -12.13 19.05 -9.40
CA GLU A 805 -13.16 19.44 -10.38
C GLU A 805 -12.61 19.46 -11.81
N GLN A 806 -13.43 19.00 -12.75
CA GLN A 806 -13.26 19.22 -14.18
C GLN A 806 -14.63 19.36 -14.84
N GLU A 807 -14.84 20.43 -15.61
CA GLU A 807 -16.10 20.66 -16.37
C GLU A 807 -17.37 20.52 -15.52
N ASP A 808 -17.41 21.12 -14.32
CA ASP A 808 -18.54 21.07 -13.37
C ASP A 808 -18.85 19.65 -12.82
N ARG A 809 -17.87 18.74 -12.87
CA ARG A 809 -17.94 17.39 -12.30
C ARG A 809 -16.90 17.23 -11.22
N TYR A 810 -17.25 16.54 -10.15
CA TYR A 810 -16.36 16.32 -9.01
C TYR A 810 -15.66 14.98 -9.07
N TYR A 811 -14.41 14.98 -8.59
CA TYR A 811 -13.50 13.85 -8.61
C TYR A 811 -12.78 13.70 -7.26
N ILE A 812 -12.45 12.45 -6.92
CA ILE A 812 -11.82 12.09 -5.65
C ILE A 812 -10.46 11.43 -5.91
N PRO A 813 -9.38 11.95 -5.31
CA PRO A 813 -8.10 11.24 -5.31
C PRO A 813 -8.23 9.93 -4.54
N GLY A 814 -7.65 8.84 -5.06
CA GLY A 814 -7.58 7.55 -4.36
C GLY A 814 -6.51 7.56 -3.26
N ASP A 815 -6.24 6.38 -2.69
CA ASP A 815 -5.20 6.22 -1.67
C ASP A 815 -3.86 6.85 -2.12
N TYR A 816 -3.14 7.47 -1.18
CA TYR A 816 -1.92 8.27 -1.41
C TYR A 816 -2.07 9.54 -2.26
N ASN A 817 -3.25 9.83 -2.82
CA ASN A 817 -3.59 11.03 -3.59
C ASN A 817 -2.73 11.30 -4.85
N TYR A 818 -2.02 10.31 -5.40
CA TYR A 818 -1.27 10.51 -6.65
C TYR A 818 -2.15 10.56 -7.89
N ARG A 819 -3.27 9.82 -7.86
CA ARG A 819 -4.25 9.71 -8.95
C ARG A 819 -5.66 9.57 -8.38
N LEU A 820 -6.65 9.75 -9.25
CA LEU A 820 -8.05 9.49 -8.95
C LEU A 820 -8.32 8.00 -8.72
N SER A 821 -9.34 7.73 -7.92
CA SER A 821 -9.99 6.42 -7.81
C SER A 821 -11.50 6.57 -7.93
N GLY A 822 -12.14 5.68 -8.68
CA GLY A 822 -13.59 5.62 -8.82
C GLY A 822 -14.28 4.61 -7.91
N ASP A 823 -13.53 3.79 -7.18
CA ASP A 823 -14.08 2.64 -6.45
C ASP A 823 -14.76 2.98 -5.11
N LEU A 824 -15.30 1.95 -4.47
CA LEU A 824 -15.93 2.05 -3.15
C LEU A 824 -14.87 2.19 -2.04
N PHE A 825 -13.72 1.56 -2.20
CA PHE A 825 -12.66 1.49 -1.20
C PHE A 825 -12.08 2.87 -0.83
N SER A 826 -11.48 3.52 -1.82
CA SER A 826 -10.71 4.76 -1.71
C SER A 826 -11.30 5.90 -2.55
N GLY A 827 -12.20 5.58 -3.48
CA GLY A 827 -12.61 6.46 -4.56
C GLY A 827 -13.99 7.11 -4.43
N ALA A 828 -14.42 7.68 -5.55
CA ALA A 828 -15.63 8.49 -5.66
C ALA A 828 -16.93 7.74 -5.31
N ALA A 829 -17.03 6.43 -5.59
CA ALA A 829 -18.23 5.67 -5.26
C ALA A 829 -18.44 5.56 -3.74
N GLY A 830 -17.36 5.37 -2.97
CA GLY A 830 -17.40 5.35 -1.52
C GLY A 830 -17.80 6.71 -0.92
N VAL A 831 -17.23 7.79 -1.48
CA VAL A 831 -17.60 9.16 -1.06
C VAL A 831 -19.07 9.45 -1.35
N LEU A 832 -19.54 9.12 -2.55
CA LEU A 832 -20.92 9.35 -2.98
C LEU A 832 -21.94 8.67 -2.05
N LEU A 833 -21.68 7.42 -1.64
CA LEU A 833 -22.56 6.68 -0.73
C LEU A 833 -22.56 7.27 0.68
N ALA A 834 -21.39 7.55 1.25
CA ALA A 834 -21.32 8.14 2.58
C ALA A 834 -21.99 9.52 2.67
N LEU A 835 -21.84 10.35 1.63
CA LEU A 835 -22.54 11.64 1.57
C LEU A 835 -24.05 11.47 1.45
N ASN A 836 -24.51 10.48 0.68
CA ASN A 836 -25.93 10.15 0.59
C ASN A 836 -26.48 9.61 1.93
N ASP A 837 -25.64 9.00 2.75
CA ASP A 837 -26.01 8.43 4.05
C ASP A 837 -26.13 9.45 5.18
N ILE A 838 -25.54 10.64 5.06
CA ILE A 838 -25.61 11.70 6.07
C ILE A 838 -27.07 11.96 6.46
N ASN A 839 -27.37 11.90 7.77
CA ASN A 839 -28.72 12.02 8.33
C ASN A 839 -29.77 11.00 7.81
N ARG A 840 -29.37 9.94 7.10
CA ARG A 840 -30.27 8.94 6.50
C ARG A 840 -29.96 7.50 6.93
N SER A 841 -28.72 7.07 6.82
CA SER A 841 -28.29 5.68 7.05
C SER A 841 -26.93 5.62 7.77
N MET A 842 -26.40 4.41 7.97
CA MET A 842 -25.02 4.20 8.44
C MET A 842 -24.25 3.20 7.55
N PHE A 843 -24.96 2.37 6.79
CA PHE A 843 -24.39 1.16 6.19
C PHE A 843 -24.82 0.95 4.73
N SER A 844 -25.31 1.98 4.02
CA SER A 844 -25.80 1.77 2.64
C SER A 844 -24.68 1.34 1.67
N TRP A 845 -23.43 1.58 2.05
CA TRP A 845 -22.24 1.13 1.35
C TRP A 845 -21.93 -0.38 1.50
N LEU A 846 -22.62 -1.14 2.36
CA LEU A 846 -22.54 -2.61 2.35
C LEU A 846 -23.35 -3.18 1.17
N PRO A 847 -22.84 -4.03 0.27
CA PRO A 847 -23.55 -4.48 -0.93
C PRO A 847 -24.63 -5.55 -0.64
N LEU A 848 -25.69 -5.18 0.09
CA LEU A 848 -26.78 -6.05 0.51
C LEU A 848 -27.99 -5.95 -0.42
N ALA A 849 -28.84 -6.98 -0.49
CA ALA A 849 -30.05 -6.90 -1.30
C ALA A 849 -31.11 -5.95 -0.69
N GLU A 850 -31.10 -5.80 0.64
CA GLU A 850 -32.05 -5.04 1.47
C GLU A 850 -31.42 -4.62 2.80
N TYR A 851 -31.78 -3.43 3.33
CA TYR A 851 -31.22 -2.88 4.57
C TYR A 851 -32.25 -2.51 5.66
N GLU A 852 -33.45 -2.06 5.29
CA GLU A 852 -34.42 -1.46 6.22
C GLU A 852 -34.97 -2.51 7.18
N THR A 853 -35.44 -3.63 6.64
CA THR A 853 -36.12 -4.67 7.41
C THR A 853 -35.19 -5.58 8.21
N ILE A 854 -33.90 -5.59 7.88
CA ILE A 854 -32.86 -6.23 8.70
C ILE A 854 -32.29 -5.29 9.78
N GLY A 855 -32.83 -4.07 9.92
CA GLY A 855 -32.49 -3.17 11.02
C GLY A 855 -31.19 -2.39 10.82
N LEU A 856 -30.69 -2.28 9.58
CA LEU A 856 -29.52 -1.46 9.24
C LEU A 856 -29.89 -0.06 8.73
N HIS A 857 -31.18 0.21 8.52
CA HIS A 857 -31.72 1.53 8.19
C HIS A 857 -32.65 2.02 9.30
N LYS A 858 -32.59 3.32 9.64
CA LYS A 858 -33.56 3.92 10.56
C LYS A 858 -34.71 4.51 9.74
N GLU A 859 -35.94 4.04 9.97
CA GLU A 859 -37.13 4.68 9.41
C GLU A 859 -37.13 6.18 9.75
N ARG A 860 -37.31 7.03 8.72
CA ARG A 860 -37.98 8.31 8.95
C ARG A 860 -39.39 7.97 9.40
N LYS A 861 -39.66 8.10 10.70
CA LYS A 861 -40.99 8.56 11.12
C LYS A 861 -41.11 10.02 10.71
N SER A 862 -41.36 10.30 9.43
CA SER A 862 -41.92 11.58 9.02
C SER A 862 -43.44 11.47 9.10
N SER A 863 -43.96 12.07 10.16
CA SER A 863 -45.33 12.52 10.29
C SER A 863 -45.80 13.27 9.03
N SER A 864 -47.05 13.00 8.66
CA SER A 864 -47.95 13.80 7.81
C SER A 864 -47.56 14.04 6.35
N SER A 865 -48.26 13.31 5.50
CA SER A 865 -48.91 13.81 4.29
C SER A 865 -49.24 15.30 4.33
N LEU A 866 -48.65 16.09 3.44
CA LEU A 866 -49.29 17.26 2.84
C LEU A 866 -49.05 17.21 1.33
N LEU A 867 -50.04 16.65 0.65
CA LEU A 867 -50.37 16.98 -0.72
C LEU A 867 -50.40 18.51 -0.86
N ILE A 868 -49.58 19.07 -1.73
CA ILE A 868 -49.88 20.36 -2.35
C ILE A 868 -50.20 20.06 -3.81
N ASN A 869 -51.49 19.84 -4.06
CA ASN A 869 -52.11 20.16 -5.33
C ASN A 869 -52.35 21.68 -5.35
N SER A 870 -51.64 22.40 -6.21
CA SER A 870 -52.14 23.46 -7.10
C SER A 870 -50.98 24.14 -7.80
#